data_AF-A0A970EYP3-F1
#
_entry.id   AF-A0A970EYP3-F1
#
_cell.length_a   1.000
_cell.length_b   1.000
_cell.length_c   1.000
_cell.angle_alpha   90.00
_cell.angle_beta   90.00
_cell.angle_gamma   90.00
#
_symmetry.space_group_name_H-M   'P 1'
#
loop_
_entity.id
_entity.type
_entity.pdbx_description
1 polymer ?
#
loop_
_entity_poly.entity_id
_entity_poly.type
_entity_poly.pdbx_seq_one_letter_code
_entity_poly.pdbx_strand_id
1 'polypeptide(L)'
;MNKSVILIPFIYVYRIVSFILNILIRFVRYVALGIFFFNIILISMVVNSIFEIVRLTLIGFIFLSYLIYLAVIKLPFKFIFYVLKGFVWISYIVYRFIRYVILGFIFPFVIIYEIIAFVFSSIRNLYHRYQAYVERIKTARLNKKKRLEEERAKKRAILEKRKLEEKARKQRLKEEKLKKKRKRHKEMTEVYVNENVKIEKKTFGERIDEFLRKIIVFPQKVKQKIIEKYNNSSFVKNSRNKRDMEKQALLIEFATNKEERSDVKILYEYVAKDPDGKIVKGYFDAYSKVEVHSFLLSEGYEVYRIRTNKWIQFFYGRSSTNKVKIKTKKLLFFLTQLSTYLKSGIPLVDSLKILTRQYKNKAYQKIFRSMIYDLTMGDSFSEAMIKQGEAFPRLLINMIKAAEMTGQLPETLDEMAEYYTQTEKTRKQMITAMIYPTIVFVLSIAVISFILIFVIPRFVQIYESIDQTQIPKFTLMVMAASDFLENNLIWVLIGFIIFILIMRYLYNNVKLIRTLLQYIFMKTPGFGKIIIYNEITMFTKTFASLLSHNIFITDSMDVLNRITNNEIYKMLILDTISNLARGEKISKSFKDHWAFPLPAYEMLVTGERTGQLAEMMAKVADYYQELHRNAVTRLKTLIEPALLIMLTVVIGMIVLSIIIPMFNAFSLIQQ
;
A
#
# COMPACT_ATOMS: atom_id res chain seq x y z
N MET A 1 33.65 23.76 5.05
CA MET A 1 32.26 23.30 4.78
C MET A 1 31.46 23.45 6.07
N ASN A 2 30.30 24.10 6.03
CA ASN A 2 29.54 24.41 7.24
C ASN A 2 28.42 23.36 7.48
N LYS A 3 28.28 22.85 8.72
CA LYS A 3 27.35 21.75 9.08
C LYS A 3 25.87 22.11 8.89
N SER A 4 25.55 23.39 8.69
CA SER A 4 24.20 23.91 8.50
C SER A 4 23.50 23.46 7.20
N VAL A 5 24.24 23.02 6.16
CA VAL A 5 23.63 22.64 4.87
C VAL A 5 22.88 21.29 4.92
N ILE A 6 23.23 20.41 5.86
CA ILE A 6 22.68 19.04 5.94
C ILE A 6 21.34 18.98 6.71
N LEU A 7 21.06 19.92 7.62
CA LEU A 7 19.79 19.94 8.39
C LEU A 7 18.60 20.59 7.64
N ILE A 8 18.85 21.43 6.62
CA ILE A 8 17.79 22.19 5.95
C ILE A 8 16.71 21.28 5.32
N PRO A 9 17.03 20.15 4.64
CA PRO A 9 16.02 19.23 4.14
C PRO A 9 15.20 18.59 5.25
N PHE A 10 15.83 18.21 6.37
CA PHE A 10 15.16 17.58 7.50
C PHE A 10 14.20 18.54 8.22
N ILE A 11 14.60 19.81 8.40
CA ILE A 11 13.74 20.86 8.98
C ILE A 11 12.55 21.18 8.05
N TYR A 12 12.75 21.17 6.73
CA TYR A 12 11.66 21.35 5.76
C TYR A 12 10.71 20.15 5.73
N VAL A 13 11.21 18.92 5.73
CA VAL A 13 10.37 17.71 5.80
C VAL A 13 9.62 17.67 7.13
N TYR A 14 10.28 17.95 8.26
CA TYR A 14 9.63 18.04 9.57
C TYR A 14 8.54 19.12 9.60
N ARG A 15 8.78 20.32 9.05
CA ARG A 15 7.75 21.37 8.95
C ARG A 15 6.61 20.99 8.01
N ILE A 16 6.87 20.33 6.89
CA ILE A 16 5.83 19.88 5.96
C ILE A 16 4.99 18.76 6.58
N VAL A 17 5.62 17.78 7.22
CA VAL A 17 4.93 16.70 7.94
C VAL A 17 4.14 17.26 9.13
N SER A 18 4.72 18.15 9.93
CA SER A 18 4.03 18.84 11.04
C SER A 18 2.86 19.71 10.55
N PHE A 19 2.98 20.37 9.39
CA PHE A 19 1.92 21.17 8.78
C PHE A 19 0.78 20.30 8.23
N ILE A 20 1.11 19.21 7.53
CA ILE A 20 0.13 18.22 7.05
C ILE A 20 -0.56 17.53 8.24
N LEU A 21 0.19 17.19 9.30
CA LEU A 21 -0.36 16.59 10.51
C LEU A 21 -1.27 17.56 11.27
N ASN A 22 -0.90 18.85 11.38
CA ASN A 22 -1.77 19.88 11.94
C ASN A 22 -3.03 20.14 11.09
N ILE A 23 -2.94 20.06 9.76
CA ILE A 23 -4.10 20.12 8.88
C ILE A 23 -4.97 18.87 9.07
N LEU A 24 -4.38 17.68 9.18
CA LEU A 24 -5.11 16.44 9.41
C LEU A 24 -5.79 16.42 10.78
N ILE A 25 -5.11 16.89 11.84
CA ILE A 25 -5.67 17.04 13.20
C ILE A 25 -6.78 18.09 13.21
N ARG A 26 -6.63 19.23 12.53
CA ARG A 26 -7.72 20.22 12.39
C ARG A 26 -8.88 19.66 11.57
N PHE A 27 -8.61 18.94 10.48
CA PHE A 27 -9.64 18.30 9.67
C PHE A 27 -10.40 17.24 10.46
N VAL A 28 -9.71 16.33 11.16
CA VAL A 28 -10.31 15.35 12.06
C VAL A 28 -11.07 16.05 13.19
N ARG A 29 -10.57 17.17 13.74
CA ARG A 29 -11.28 17.95 14.77
C ARG A 29 -12.51 18.67 14.22
N TYR A 30 -12.51 19.18 12.99
CA TYR A 30 -13.67 19.80 12.35
C TYR A 30 -14.69 18.76 11.86
N VAL A 31 -14.24 17.60 11.38
CA VAL A 31 -15.10 16.45 11.05
C VAL A 31 -15.68 15.85 12.34
N ALA A 32 -14.91 15.74 13.41
CA ALA A 32 -15.40 15.33 14.72
C ALA A 32 -16.39 16.35 15.29
N LEU A 33 -16.12 17.67 15.22
CA LEU A 33 -17.08 18.70 15.63
C LEU A 33 -18.34 18.68 14.75
N GLY A 34 -18.21 18.47 13.44
CA GLY A 34 -19.34 18.33 12.52
C GLY A 34 -20.20 17.11 12.83
N ILE A 35 -19.57 15.95 13.09
CA ILE A 35 -20.25 14.72 13.52
C ILE A 35 -20.82 14.87 14.93
N PHE A 36 -20.18 15.61 15.83
CA PHE A 36 -20.64 15.87 17.19
C PHE A 36 -21.87 16.77 17.19
N PHE A 37 -21.88 17.86 16.43
CA PHE A 37 -23.08 18.68 16.24
C PHE A 37 -24.17 17.95 15.45
N PHE A 38 -23.83 17.22 14.40
CA PHE A 38 -24.81 16.45 13.62
C PHE A 38 -25.45 15.34 14.47
N ASN A 39 -24.67 14.60 15.26
CA ASN A 39 -25.20 13.59 16.18
C ASN A 39 -25.94 14.23 17.36
N ILE A 40 -25.51 15.37 17.92
CA ILE A 40 -26.28 16.03 18.99
C ILE A 40 -27.62 16.56 18.46
N ILE A 41 -27.67 17.09 17.24
CA ILE A 41 -28.92 17.52 16.60
C ILE A 41 -29.78 16.31 16.23
N LEU A 42 -29.20 15.24 15.67
CA LEU A 42 -29.93 14.02 15.30
C LEU A 42 -30.44 13.27 16.53
N ILE A 43 -29.64 13.14 17.59
CA ILE A 43 -30.05 12.56 18.88
C ILE A 43 -31.09 13.47 19.55
N SER A 44 -30.92 14.79 19.54
CA SER A 44 -31.93 15.72 20.06
C SER A 44 -33.25 15.63 19.28
N MET A 45 -33.21 15.49 17.95
CA MET A 45 -34.42 15.25 17.13
C MET A 45 -35.04 13.89 17.42
N VAL A 46 -34.27 12.81 17.46
CA VAL A 46 -34.77 11.45 17.74
C VAL A 46 -35.32 11.35 19.16
N VAL A 47 -34.62 11.89 20.16
CA VAL A 47 -35.08 11.92 21.56
C VAL A 47 -36.32 12.79 21.70
N ASN A 48 -36.38 14.00 21.11
CA ASN A 48 -37.59 14.82 21.13
C ASN A 48 -38.75 14.16 20.37
N SER A 49 -38.50 13.46 19.27
CA SER A 49 -39.54 12.69 18.56
C SER A 49 -40.03 11.50 19.39
N ILE A 50 -39.15 10.78 20.08
CA ILE A 50 -39.55 9.69 20.99
C ILE A 50 -40.35 10.27 22.19
N PHE A 51 -39.89 11.36 22.80
CA PHE A 51 -40.61 12.02 23.90
C PHE A 51 -41.97 12.56 23.44
N GLU A 52 -42.08 13.17 22.26
CA GLU A 52 -43.40 13.56 21.72
C GLU A 52 -44.26 12.35 21.39
N ILE A 53 -43.74 11.25 20.83
CA ILE A 53 -44.53 10.01 20.61
C ILE A 53 -45.04 9.43 21.94
N VAL A 54 -44.20 9.37 22.98
CA VAL A 54 -44.61 8.91 24.33
C VAL A 54 -45.63 9.87 24.94
N ARG A 55 -45.43 11.19 24.81
CA ARG A 55 -46.37 12.22 25.27
C ARG A 55 -47.71 12.13 24.53
N LEU A 56 -47.68 11.91 23.22
CA LEU A 56 -48.86 11.75 22.36
C LEU A 56 -49.63 10.48 22.68
N THR A 57 -48.95 9.37 22.96
CA THR A 57 -49.61 8.12 23.38
C THR A 57 -50.22 8.24 24.77
N LEU A 58 -49.55 8.91 25.72
CA LEU A 58 -50.11 9.21 27.05
C LEU A 58 -51.31 10.17 26.98
N ILE A 59 -51.21 11.26 26.21
CA ILE A 59 -52.33 12.18 25.96
C ILE A 59 -53.48 11.44 25.26
N GLY A 60 -53.17 10.56 24.31
CA GLY A 60 -54.16 9.70 23.64
C GLY A 60 -54.86 8.75 24.61
N PHE A 61 -54.14 8.18 25.58
CA PHE A 61 -54.70 7.29 26.61
C PHE A 61 -55.59 8.06 27.60
N ILE A 62 -55.14 9.24 28.05
CA ILE A 62 -55.92 10.15 28.90
C ILE A 62 -57.17 10.64 28.16
N PHE A 63 -57.04 11.00 26.88
CA PHE A 63 -58.14 11.42 26.04
C PHE A 63 -59.14 10.29 25.80
N LEU A 64 -58.68 9.06 25.52
CA LEU A 64 -59.53 7.88 25.38
C LEU A 64 -60.27 7.57 26.69
N SER A 65 -59.59 7.62 27.83
CA SER A 65 -60.20 7.46 29.16
C SER A 65 -61.25 8.54 29.45
N TYR A 66 -60.98 9.80 29.07
CA TYR A 66 -61.91 10.92 29.21
C TYR A 66 -63.10 10.84 28.23
N LEU A 67 -62.88 10.27 27.05
CA LEU A 67 -63.90 10.05 26.02
C LEU A 67 -64.83 8.89 26.41
N ILE A 68 -64.30 7.81 27.01
CA ILE A 68 -65.06 6.75 27.67
C ILE A 68 -65.90 7.35 28.81
N TYR A 69 -65.30 8.17 29.67
CA TYR A 69 -66.01 8.86 30.76
C TYR A 69 -67.14 9.77 30.26
N LEU A 70 -66.92 10.53 29.18
CA LEU A 70 -67.96 11.38 28.55
C LEU A 70 -69.07 10.56 27.88
N ALA A 71 -68.73 9.45 27.21
CA ALA A 71 -69.69 8.56 26.57
C ALA A 71 -70.65 7.91 27.58
N VAL A 72 -70.20 7.70 28.82
CA VAL A 72 -71.03 7.15 29.90
C VAL A 72 -71.98 8.19 30.52
N ILE A 73 -71.73 9.50 30.40
CA ILE A 73 -72.39 10.50 31.28
C ILE A 73 -73.32 11.53 30.61
N LYS A 74 -73.10 12.08 29.39
CA LYS A 74 -74.16 12.76 28.54
C LYS A 74 -73.69 13.52 27.27
N LEU A 75 -74.61 13.57 26.30
CA LEU A 75 -74.83 14.56 25.21
C LEU A 75 -73.84 14.60 23.99
N PRO A 76 -74.34 14.47 22.74
CA PRO A 76 -73.50 14.29 21.54
C PRO A 76 -72.89 15.57 20.95
N PHE A 77 -73.38 16.76 21.29
CA PHE A 77 -72.91 18.00 20.64
C PHE A 77 -71.47 18.39 20.98
N LYS A 78 -71.02 18.15 22.23
CA LYS A 78 -69.61 18.38 22.61
C LYS A 78 -68.66 17.37 21.95
N PHE A 79 -69.12 16.13 21.72
CA PHE A 79 -68.33 15.09 21.08
C PHE A 79 -67.86 15.50 19.67
N ILE A 80 -68.78 15.99 18.82
CA ILE A 80 -68.47 16.46 17.46
C ILE A 80 -67.41 17.58 17.48
N PHE A 81 -67.51 18.53 18.42
CA PHE A 81 -66.54 19.63 18.55
C PHE A 81 -65.13 19.15 18.96
N TYR A 82 -65.04 18.17 19.87
CA TYR A 82 -63.75 17.57 20.26
C TYR A 82 -63.15 16.71 19.14
N VAL A 83 -63.96 15.98 18.37
CA VAL A 83 -63.51 15.22 17.19
C VAL A 83 -62.95 16.17 16.12
N LEU A 84 -63.63 17.28 15.82
CA LEU A 84 -63.14 18.31 14.88
C LEU A 84 -61.82 18.94 15.36
N LYS A 85 -61.71 19.28 16.66
CA LYS A 85 -60.44 19.75 17.24
C LYS A 85 -59.32 18.71 17.11
N GLY A 86 -59.62 17.43 17.34
CA GLY A 86 -58.67 16.33 17.14
C GLY A 86 -58.20 16.25 15.68
N PHE A 87 -59.10 16.37 14.71
CA PHE A 87 -58.76 16.30 13.29
C PHE A 87 -57.86 17.46 12.83
N VAL A 88 -58.15 18.70 13.29
CA VAL A 88 -57.29 19.87 13.04
C VAL A 88 -55.90 19.67 13.66
N TRP A 89 -55.83 19.11 14.86
CA TRP A 89 -54.56 18.86 15.56
C TRP A 89 -53.71 17.78 14.88
N ILE A 90 -54.34 16.69 14.42
CA ILE A 90 -53.69 15.63 13.63
C ILE A 90 -53.18 16.20 12.30
N SER A 91 -53.98 17.00 11.59
CA SER A 91 -53.57 17.66 10.33
C SER A 91 -52.35 18.58 10.54
N TYR A 92 -52.33 19.35 11.63
CA TYR A 92 -51.19 20.18 12.00
C TYR A 92 -49.92 19.36 12.30
N ILE A 93 -50.05 18.21 12.97
CA ILE A 93 -48.94 17.28 13.24
C ILE A 93 -48.38 16.71 11.93
N VAL A 94 -49.24 16.26 11.01
CA VAL A 94 -48.84 15.71 9.70
C VAL A 94 -48.09 16.76 8.88
N TYR A 95 -48.58 18.00 8.82
CA TYR A 95 -47.88 19.11 8.17
C TYR A 95 -46.48 19.35 8.77
N ARG A 96 -46.37 19.33 10.11
CA ARG A 96 -45.08 19.54 10.80
C ARG A 96 -44.09 18.41 10.51
N PHE A 97 -44.55 17.15 10.50
CA PHE A 97 -43.75 15.98 10.18
C PHE A 97 -43.19 16.06 8.74
N ILE A 98 -44.05 16.32 7.75
CA ILE A 98 -43.65 16.46 6.34
C ILE A 98 -42.62 17.59 6.19
N ARG A 99 -42.82 18.73 6.85
CA ARG A 99 -41.87 19.86 6.84
C ARG A 99 -40.49 19.48 7.40
N TYR A 100 -40.43 18.71 8.49
CA TYR A 100 -39.14 18.26 9.05
C TYR A 100 -38.45 17.20 8.18
N VAL A 101 -39.19 16.29 7.54
CA VAL A 101 -38.62 15.32 6.59
C VAL A 101 -38.02 16.02 5.37
N ILE A 102 -38.72 17.01 4.80
CA ILE A 102 -38.22 17.81 3.66
C ILE A 102 -36.95 18.58 4.06
N LEU A 103 -36.94 19.24 5.23
CA LEU A 103 -35.76 19.94 5.73
C LEU A 103 -34.58 18.99 5.99
N GLY A 104 -34.85 17.80 6.55
CA GLY A 104 -33.84 16.75 6.77
C GLY A 104 -33.22 16.23 5.47
N PHE A 105 -33.98 16.18 4.38
CA PHE A 105 -33.46 15.83 3.05
C PHE A 105 -32.64 16.96 2.41
N ILE A 106 -33.05 18.22 2.56
CA ILE A 106 -32.38 19.37 1.92
C ILE A 106 -31.06 19.73 2.63
N PHE A 107 -31.03 19.65 3.96
CA PHE A 107 -29.88 20.05 4.79
C PHE A 107 -28.52 19.43 4.38
N PRO A 108 -28.38 18.11 4.13
CA PRO A 108 -27.10 17.53 3.69
C PRO A 108 -26.62 18.07 2.33
N PHE A 109 -27.52 18.40 1.38
CA PHE A 109 -27.11 18.98 0.09
C PHE A 109 -26.59 20.41 0.25
N VAL A 110 -27.17 21.21 1.15
CA VAL A 110 -26.68 22.57 1.47
C VAL A 110 -25.28 22.50 2.11
N ILE A 111 -25.05 21.56 3.03
CA ILE A 111 -23.72 21.34 3.64
C ILE A 111 -22.70 20.91 2.58
N ILE A 112 -23.06 19.99 1.67
CA ILE A 112 -22.18 19.56 0.57
C ILE A 112 -21.82 20.73 -0.34
N TYR A 113 -22.79 21.60 -0.69
CA TYR A 113 -22.55 22.80 -1.48
C TYR A 113 -21.60 23.79 -0.79
N GLU A 114 -21.82 24.10 0.49
CA GLU A 114 -20.94 24.94 1.32
C GLU A 114 -19.50 24.39 1.38
N ILE A 115 -19.34 23.07 1.60
CA ILE A 115 -18.02 22.42 1.64
C ILE A 115 -17.32 22.54 0.27
N ILE A 116 -18.04 22.31 -0.84
CA ILE A 116 -17.48 22.43 -2.19
C ILE A 116 -17.06 23.88 -2.46
N ALA A 117 -17.88 24.87 -2.10
CA ALA A 117 -17.57 26.30 -2.26
C ALA A 117 -16.36 26.72 -1.40
N PHE A 118 -16.26 26.23 -0.17
CA PHE A 118 -15.13 26.47 0.72
C PHE A 118 -13.81 25.86 0.19
N VAL A 119 -13.86 24.64 -0.34
CA VAL A 119 -12.70 24.00 -0.99
C VAL A 119 -12.27 24.79 -2.23
N PHE A 120 -13.21 25.23 -3.07
CA PHE A 120 -12.92 26.03 -4.26
C PHE A 120 -12.27 27.39 -3.93
N SER A 121 -12.80 28.09 -2.92
CA SER A 121 -12.24 29.38 -2.47
C SER A 121 -10.84 29.21 -1.85
N SER A 122 -10.61 28.11 -1.12
CA SER A 122 -9.31 27.76 -0.54
C SER A 122 -8.27 27.45 -1.62
N ILE A 123 -8.64 26.70 -2.67
CA ILE A 123 -7.76 26.41 -3.82
C ILE A 123 -7.41 27.71 -4.57
N ARG A 124 -8.39 28.58 -4.81
CA ARG A 124 -8.18 29.90 -5.44
C ARG A 124 -7.18 30.75 -4.65
N ASN A 125 -7.32 30.81 -3.33
CA ASN A 125 -6.39 31.54 -2.45
C ASN A 125 -4.97 30.94 -2.46
N LEU A 126 -4.85 29.61 -2.55
CA LEU A 126 -3.54 28.94 -2.66
C LEU A 126 -2.86 29.27 -4.00
N TYR A 127 -3.63 29.29 -5.09
CA TYR A 127 -3.15 29.64 -6.43
C TYR A 127 -2.62 31.09 -6.50
N HIS A 128 -3.34 32.07 -5.93
CA HIS A 128 -2.85 33.46 -5.85
C HIS A 128 -1.56 33.59 -5.04
N ARG A 129 -1.44 32.86 -3.91
CA ARG A 129 -0.19 32.86 -3.11
C ARG A 129 0.99 32.25 -3.88
N TYR A 130 0.76 31.20 -4.66
CA TYR A 130 1.78 30.60 -5.52
C TYR A 130 2.27 31.57 -6.61
N GLN A 131 1.34 32.26 -7.30
CA GLN A 131 1.70 33.26 -8.30
C GLN A 131 2.52 34.43 -7.71
N ALA A 132 2.11 34.95 -6.54
CA ALA A 132 2.87 36.00 -5.84
C ALA A 132 4.29 35.55 -5.45
N TYR A 133 4.49 34.28 -5.08
CA TYR A 133 5.81 33.71 -4.80
C TYR A 133 6.67 33.59 -6.06
N VAL A 134 6.09 33.17 -7.19
CA VAL A 134 6.79 33.08 -8.48
C VAL A 134 7.26 34.45 -8.96
N GLU A 135 6.45 35.51 -8.83
CA GLU A 135 6.86 36.88 -9.16
C GLU A 135 7.98 37.41 -8.27
N ARG A 136 7.96 37.11 -6.96
CA ARG A 136 9.07 37.44 -6.05
C ARG A 136 10.39 36.76 -6.48
N ILE A 137 10.34 35.54 -7.03
CA ILE A 137 11.53 34.86 -7.57
C ILE A 137 11.99 35.50 -8.88
N LYS A 138 11.08 35.84 -9.80
CA LYS A 138 11.43 36.51 -11.07
C LYS A 138 12.11 37.87 -10.82
N THR A 139 11.51 38.71 -9.97
CA THR A 139 12.04 40.03 -9.60
C THR A 139 13.39 39.93 -8.89
N ALA A 140 13.55 38.98 -7.95
CA ALA A 140 14.84 38.73 -7.30
C ALA A 140 15.94 38.29 -8.29
N ARG A 141 15.61 37.43 -9.27
CA ARG A 141 16.55 37.04 -10.35
C ARG A 141 16.92 38.21 -11.24
N LEU A 142 15.95 39.06 -11.61
CA LEU A 142 16.17 40.26 -12.42
C LEU A 142 17.09 41.26 -11.70
N ASN A 143 16.83 41.53 -10.41
CA ASN A 143 17.66 42.42 -9.60
C ASN A 143 19.08 41.86 -9.39
N LYS A 144 19.23 40.54 -9.22
CA LYS A 144 20.55 39.89 -9.17
C LYS A 144 21.30 40.02 -10.50
N LYS A 145 20.60 39.93 -11.64
CA LYS A 145 21.19 40.15 -12.97
C LYS A 145 21.67 41.59 -13.15
N LYS A 146 20.84 42.59 -12.80
CA LYS A 146 21.22 44.01 -12.84
C LYS A 146 22.48 44.31 -12.02
N ARG A 147 22.55 43.84 -10.77
CA ARG A 147 23.74 43.99 -9.90
C ARG A 147 25.00 43.38 -10.53
N LEU A 148 24.89 42.22 -11.17
CA LEU A 148 25.99 41.57 -11.89
C LEU A 148 26.43 42.35 -13.14
N GLU A 149 25.50 43.02 -13.83
CA GLU A 149 25.80 43.87 -14.99
C GLU A 149 26.49 45.19 -14.55
N GLU A 150 26.03 45.82 -13.47
CA GLU A 150 26.69 46.98 -12.85
C GLU A 150 28.11 46.65 -12.37
N GLU A 151 28.31 45.50 -11.70
CA GLU A 151 29.62 45.07 -11.23
C GLU A 151 30.58 44.79 -12.40
N ARG A 152 30.08 44.21 -13.49
CA ARG A 152 30.82 44.03 -14.75
C ARG A 152 31.14 45.37 -15.42
N ALA A 153 30.23 46.34 -15.41
CA ALA A 153 30.47 47.68 -15.94
C ALA A 153 31.55 48.40 -15.14
N LYS A 154 31.50 48.37 -13.80
CA LYS A 154 32.56 48.91 -12.92
C LYS A 154 33.92 48.25 -13.19
N LYS A 155 33.96 46.92 -13.32
CA LYS A 155 35.18 46.17 -13.67
C LYS A 155 35.72 46.53 -15.06
N ARG A 156 34.85 46.78 -16.06
CA ARG A 156 35.25 47.27 -17.39
C ARG A 156 35.85 48.69 -17.32
N ALA A 157 35.21 49.62 -16.62
CA ALA A 157 35.71 50.98 -16.45
C ALA A 157 37.08 51.02 -15.73
N ILE A 158 37.27 50.19 -14.69
CA ILE A 158 38.57 50.03 -14.03
C ILE A 158 39.63 49.46 -15.00
N LEU A 159 39.26 48.48 -15.83
CA LEU A 159 40.16 47.90 -16.83
C LEU A 159 40.54 48.91 -17.92
N GLU A 160 39.60 49.74 -18.39
CA GLU A 160 39.89 50.82 -19.34
C GLU A 160 40.78 51.90 -18.73
N LYS A 161 40.52 52.31 -17.48
CA LYS A 161 41.39 53.25 -16.76
C LYS A 161 42.81 52.71 -16.63
N ARG A 162 42.97 51.42 -16.27
CA ARG A 162 44.28 50.74 -16.26
C ARG A 162 44.93 50.68 -17.65
N LYS A 163 44.17 50.41 -18.71
CA LYS A 163 44.69 50.43 -20.10
C LYS A 163 45.12 51.83 -20.54
N LEU A 164 44.43 52.87 -20.11
CA LEU A 164 44.81 54.27 -20.34
C LEU A 164 46.08 54.64 -19.56
N GLU A 165 46.17 54.27 -18.28
CA GLU A 165 47.37 54.44 -17.46
C GLU A 165 48.57 53.64 -18.03
N GLU A 166 48.35 52.42 -18.51
CA GLU A 166 49.39 51.61 -19.14
C GLU A 166 49.81 52.17 -20.52
N LYS A 167 48.87 52.70 -21.32
CA LYS A 167 49.18 53.45 -22.55
C LYS A 167 49.99 54.70 -22.24
N ALA A 168 49.62 55.48 -21.22
CA ALA A 168 50.35 56.66 -20.78
C ALA A 168 51.74 56.30 -20.25
N ARG A 169 51.88 55.21 -19.48
CA ARG A 169 53.17 54.68 -19.03
C ARG A 169 54.03 54.20 -20.20
N LYS A 170 53.43 53.57 -21.22
CA LYS A 170 54.09 53.17 -22.48
C LYS A 170 54.46 54.39 -23.34
N GLN A 171 53.68 55.46 -23.32
CA GLN A 171 54.04 56.75 -23.95
C GLN A 171 55.21 57.41 -23.22
N ARG A 172 55.18 57.52 -21.88
CA ARG A 172 56.32 58.03 -21.08
C ARG A 172 57.58 57.19 -21.30
N LEU A 173 57.48 55.86 -21.30
CA LEU A 173 58.60 54.97 -21.64
C LEU A 173 59.04 55.10 -23.10
N LYS A 174 58.12 55.37 -24.04
CA LYS A 174 58.49 55.70 -25.43
C LYS A 174 59.19 57.04 -25.50
N GLU A 175 58.75 58.06 -24.78
CA GLU A 175 59.37 59.40 -24.71
C GLU A 175 60.71 59.38 -23.99
N GLU A 176 60.90 58.58 -22.93
CA GLU A 176 62.21 58.34 -22.33
C GLU A 176 63.12 57.58 -23.29
N LYS A 177 62.61 56.54 -23.97
CA LYS A 177 63.36 55.85 -25.03
C LYS A 177 63.60 56.75 -26.24
N LEU A 178 62.76 57.75 -26.51
CA LEU A 178 62.93 58.76 -27.55
C LEU A 178 63.90 59.86 -27.11
N LYS A 179 63.97 60.22 -25.83
CA LYS A 179 65.00 61.11 -25.26
C LYS A 179 66.36 60.40 -25.19
N LYS A 180 66.39 59.08 -24.93
CA LYS A 180 67.60 58.24 -25.05
C LYS A 180 67.98 57.91 -26.50
N LYS A 181 67.04 57.79 -27.44
CA LYS A 181 67.32 57.69 -28.90
C LYS A 181 67.63 59.04 -29.55
N ARG A 182 67.11 60.18 -29.09
CA ARG A 182 67.49 61.53 -29.58
C ARG A 182 68.92 61.94 -29.21
N LYS A 183 69.69 61.07 -28.54
CA LYS A 183 71.16 61.13 -28.44
C LYS A 183 71.90 60.19 -29.42
N ARG A 184 71.21 59.44 -30.28
CA ARG A 184 71.79 58.63 -31.38
C ARG A 184 70.88 58.60 -32.61
N HIS A 185 71.36 59.25 -33.67
CA HIS A 185 70.76 59.46 -35.00
C HIS A 185 69.68 60.54 -35.14
N LYS A 186 70.13 61.62 -35.78
CA LYS A 186 69.39 62.48 -36.70
C LYS A 186 68.91 61.69 -37.94
N GLU A 187 68.12 62.40 -38.76
CA GLU A 187 67.87 62.23 -40.20
C GLU A 187 66.67 61.39 -40.68
N MET A 188 65.90 62.07 -41.54
CA MET A 188 65.02 61.61 -42.64
C MET A 188 63.73 60.82 -42.32
N THR A 189 62.61 60.94 -43.05
CA THR A 189 62.00 62.03 -43.87
C THR A 189 60.46 61.81 -43.86
N GLU A 190 59.70 62.74 -44.43
CA GLU A 190 58.23 62.84 -44.51
C GLU A 190 57.50 61.68 -45.23
N VAL A 191 56.17 61.60 -45.05
CA VAL A 191 55.13 61.72 -46.12
C VAL A 191 53.71 61.57 -45.53
N TYR A 192 52.71 62.23 -46.14
CA TYR A 192 51.32 62.44 -45.68
C TYR A 192 50.34 61.45 -46.42
N VAL A 193 49.00 61.39 -46.31
CA VAL A 193 47.93 62.23 -45.69
C VAL A 193 46.63 61.39 -45.41
N ASN A 194 45.67 61.94 -44.63
CA ASN A 194 44.18 62.00 -44.74
C ASN A 194 43.35 61.19 -45.81
N GLU A 195 42.00 61.04 -45.78
CA GLU A 195 40.89 61.54 -44.92
C GLU A 195 39.55 60.73 -45.07
N ASN A 196 38.58 61.02 -44.19
CA ASN A 196 37.09 61.10 -44.31
C ASN A 196 36.35 60.54 -45.57
N VAL A 197 35.09 60.06 -45.55
CA VAL A 197 33.81 60.81 -45.31
C VAL A 197 32.58 59.88 -45.08
N LYS A 198 31.80 60.16 -44.01
CA LYS A 198 30.32 60.21 -43.79
C LYS A 198 29.24 59.61 -44.76
N ILE A 199 28.01 59.43 -44.19
CA ILE A 199 26.63 59.34 -44.81
C ILE A 199 26.23 57.93 -45.39
N GLU A 200 25.03 57.32 -45.24
CA GLU A 200 23.78 57.58 -44.46
C GLU A 200 22.97 56.28 -44.16
N LYS A 201 21.79 56.37 -43.51
CA LYS A 201 20.92 55.22 -43.13
C LYS A 201 19.74 54.97 -44.09
N LYS A 202 19.28 53.71 -44.18
CA LYS A 202 17.88 53.34 -44.48
C LYS A 202 17.32 52.36 -43.43
N THR A 203 16.00 52.29 -43.32
CA THR A 203 15.27 51.90 -42.10
C THR A 203 14.98 50.40 -41.99
N PHE A 204 14.96 49.88 -40.75
CA PHE A 204 14.82 48.45 -40.43
C PHE A 204 13.38 47.90 -40.51
N GLY A 205 12.36 48.76 -40.58
CA GLY A 205 10.94 48.38 -40.45
C GLY A 205 10.40 47.51 -41.59
N GLU A 206 10.75 47.81 -42.84
CA GLU A 206 10.14 47.18 -44.02
C GLU A 206 10.57 45.72 -44.24
N ARG A 207 11.63 45.25 -43.55
CA ARG A 207 12.11 43.86 -43.67
C ARG A 207 11.41 42.86 -42.75
N ILE A 208 10.53 43.31 -41.84
CA ILE A 208 9.91 42.43 -40.83
C ILE A 208 8.57 41.85 -41.33
N ASP A 209 7.75 42.63 -42.03
CA ASP A 209 6.42 42.19 -42.47
C ASP A 209 6.47 41.14 -43.60
N GLU A 210 7.51 41.15 -44.44
CA GLU A 210 7.73 40.10 -45.44
C GLU A 210 8.11 38.75 -44.80
N PHE A 211 8.77 38.77 -43.63
CA PHE A 211 9.18 37.56 -42.92
C PHE A 211 8.01 36.87 -42.21
N LEU A 212 7.09 37.64 -41.63
CA LEU A 212 5.98 37.10 -40.82
C LEU A 212 4.90 36.39 -41.65
N ARG A 213 4.70 36.77 -42.93
CA ARG A 213 3.73 36.08 -43.81
C ARG A 213 4.16 34.67 -44.26
N LYS A 214 5.39 34.24 -43.96
CA LYS A 214 5.92 32.90 -44.34
C LYS A 214 5.80 31.83 -43.26
N ILE A 215 5.18 32.13 -42.11
CA ILE A 215 5.04 31.21 -40.98
C ILE A 215 3.57 31.08 -40.60
N ILE A 216 2.86 30.10 -41.20
CA ILE A 216 1.74 29.28 -40.65
C ILE A 216 1.22 28.38 -41.80
N VAL A 217 1.85 27.20 -41.97
CA VAL A 217 1.31 25.87 -42.35
C VAL A 217 2.51 24.93 -42.17
N PHE A 218 2.38 23.83 -41.42
CA PHE A 218 3.53 22.98 -41.04
C PHE A 218 3.55 21.67 -41.86
N PRO A 219 4.35 21.55 -42.95
CA PRO A 219 4.27 20.41 -43.87
C PRO A 219 5.10 19.22 -43.38
N GLN A 220 4.68 17.99 -43.70
CA GLN A 220 5.38 16.76 -43.27
C GLN A 220 6.86 16.71 -43.70
N LYS A 221 7.24 17.31 -44.83
CA LYS A 221 8.64 17.46 -45.29
C LYS A 221 9.54 18.21 -44.29
N VAL A 222 8.99 19.12 -43.49
CA VAL A 222 9.74 19.83 -42.43
C VAL A 222 10.00 18.92 -41.23
N LYS A 223 9.06 18.02 -40.90
CA LYS A 223 9.26 17.00 -39.86
C LYS A 223 10.40 16.05 -40.23
N GLN A 224 10.46 15.60 -41.49
CA GLN A 224 11.60 14.82 -42.01
C GLN A 224 12.91 15.63 -41.98
N LYS A 225 12.94 16.86 -42.53
CA LYS A 225 14.15 17.70 -42.48
C LYS A 225 14.63 18.04 -41.06
N ILE A 226 13.74 18.18 -40.08
CA ILE A 226 14.12 18.39 -38.67
C ILE A 226 14.70 17.10 -38.08
N ILE A 227 14.11 15.93 -38.37
CA ILE A 227 14.65 14.64 -37.95
C ILE A 227 16.02 14.38 -38.59
N GLU A 228 16.20 14.65 -39.88
CA GLU A 228 17.48 14.57 -40.58
C GLU A 228 18.51 15.55 -40.02
N LYS A 229 18.15 16.82 -39.80
CA LYS A 229 19.05 17.85 -39.25
C LYS A 229 19.40 17.60 -37.78
N TYR A 230 18.52 16.97 -37.02
CA TYR A 230 18.80 16.49 -35.66
C TYR A 230 19.73 15.27 -35.69
N ASN A 231 19.45 14.26 -36.53
CA ASN A 231 20.30 13.08 -36.73
C ASN A 231 21.69 13.44 -37.29
N ASN A 232 21.79 14.47 -38.13
CA ASN A 232 23.05 14.99 -38.67
C ASN A 232 23.74 16.04 -37.79
N SER A 233 23.16 16.40 -36.64
CA SER A 233 23.83 17.28 -35.67
C SER A 233 25.06 16.57 -35.10
N SER A 234 26.20 17.29 -35.02
CA SER A 234 27.47 16.77 -34.50
C SER A 234 27.34 16.16 -33.10
N PHE A 235 26.44 16.69 -32.27
CA PHE A 235 26.15 16.16 -30.92
C PHE A 235 25.53 14.75 -30.95
N VAL A 236 24.64 14.49 -31.91
CA VAL A 236 23.97 13.18 -32.08
C VAL A 236 24.92 12.18 -32.75
N LYS A 237 25.71 12.61 -33.76
CA LYS A 237 26.78 11.80 -34.35
C LYS A 237 27.82 11.38 -33.30
N ASN A 238 28.35 12.32 -32.52
CA ASN A 238 29.33 11.99 -31.45
C ASN A 238 28.75 11.02 -30.40
N SER A 239 27.45 11.11 -30.10
CA SER A 239 26.80 10.21 -29.14
C SER A 239 26.52 8.80 -29.70
N ARG A 240 26.36 8.65 -31.02
CA ARG A 240 26.28 7.33 -31.69
C ARG A 240 27.67 6.73 -31.85
N ASN A 241 28.59 7.46 -32.47
CA ASN A 241 29.98 7.03 -32.66
C ASN A 241 30.61 6.56 -31.35
N LYS A 242 30.38 7.25 -30.23
CA LYS A 242 30.88 6.80 -28.91
C LYS A 242 30.32 5.44 -28.47
N ARG A 243 29.05 5.13 -28.76
CA ARG A 243 28.42 3.84 -28.43
C ARG A 243 28.84 2.73 -29.38
N ASP A 244 29.03 3.07 -30.65
CA ASP A 244 29.56 2.14 -31.65
C ASP A 244 31.02 1.79 -31.30
N MET A 245 31.80 2.75 -30.81
CA MET A 245 33.12 2.53 -30.20
C MET A 245 33.05 1.72 -28.88
N GLU A 246 32.09 1.99 -27.97
CA GLU A 246 31.91 1.16 -26.76
C GLU A 246 31.57 -0.30 -27.12
N LYS A 247 30.73 -0.53 -28.15
CA LYS A 247 30.39 -1.85 -28.69
C LYS A 247 31.59 -2.54 -29.35
N GLN A 248 32.36 -1.83 -30.18
CA GLN A 248 33.59 -2.36 -30.78
C GLN A 248 34.63 -2.70 -29.71
N ALA A 249 34.81 -1.85 -28.70
CA ALA A 249 35.71 -2.11 -27.58
C ALA A 249 35.29 -3.36 -26.78
N LEU A 250 33.99 -3.56 -26.55
CA LEU A 250 33.45 -4.76 -25.89
C LEU A 250 33.70 -6.03 -26.70
N LEU A 251 33.52 -5.98 -28.03
CA LEU A 251 33.80 -7.11 -28.93
C LEU A 251 35.31 -7.42 -28.99
N ILE A 252 36.17 -6.40 -28.98
CA ILE A 252 37.63 -6.55 -28.89
C ILE A 252 38.04 -7.14 -27.53
N GLU A 253 37.41 -6.71 -26.43
CA GLU A 253 37.65 -7.24 -25.08
C GLU A 253 37.37 -8.75 -25.00
N PHE A 254 36.29 -9.22 -25.63
CA PHE A 254 35.97 -10.66 -25.75
C PHE A 254 36.90 -11.42 -26.68
N ALA A 255 37.44 -10.77 -27.72
CA ALA A 255 38.37 -11.41 -28.67
C ALA A 255 39.82 -11.49 -28.14
N THR A 256 40.21 -10.63 -27.20
CA THR A 256 41.59 -10.56 -26.66
C THR A 256 41.77 -11.27 -25.32
N ASN A 257 40.74 -11.32 -24.47
CA ASN A 257 40.81 -12.01 -23.18
C ASN A 257 40.02 -13.32 -23.20
N LYS A 258 40.67 -14.43 -22.81
CA LYS A 258 39.95 -15.60 -22.31
C LYS A 258 39.28 -15.20 -20.99
N GLU A 259 37.99 -14.85 -21.02
CA GLU A 259 37.28 -14.47 -19.80
C GLU A 259 37.20 -15.64 -18.82
N GLU A 260 37.67 -15.42 -17.60
CA GLU A 260 37.48 -16.35 -16.49
C GLU A 260 35.98 -16.47 -16.15
N ARG A 261 35.46 -17.69 -16.22
CA ARG A 261 34.13 -18.02 -15.73
C ARG A 261 34.20 -18.08 -14.20
N SER A 262 33.45 -17.23 -13.52
CA SER A 262 33.32 -17.28 -12.06
C SER A 262 32.57 -18.55 -11.63
N ASP A 263 32.95 -19.17 -10.51
CA ASP A 263 32.23 -20.31 -9.91
C ASP A 263 30.83 -19.91 -9.40
N VAL A 264 30.61 -18.62 -9.16
CA VAL A 264 29.37 -18.06 -8.60
C VAL A 264 28.81 -17.00 -9.52
N LYS A 265 27.48 -16.92 -9.68
CA LYS A 265 26.83 -15.87 -10.47
C LYS A 265 27.11 -14.48 -9.88
N ILE A 266 27.77 -13.63 -10.64
CA ILE A 266 28.11 -12.24 -10.31
C ILE A 266 27.11 -11.30 -11.00
N LEU A 267 26.76 -10.20 -10.32
CA LEU A 267 25.94 -9.16 -10.95
C LEU A 267 26.78 -8.30 -11.91
N TYR A 268 26.31 -8.21 -13.15
CA TYR A 268 26.78 -7.30 -14.17
C TYR A 268 25.76 -6.20 -14.44
N GLU A 269 26.22 -4.95 -14.48
CA GLU A 269 25.50 -3.81 -15.04
C GLU A 269 25.67 -3.82 -16.57
N TYR A 270 24.56 -3.73 -17.30
CA TYR A 270 24.58 -3.62 -18.76
C TYR A 270 23.87 -2.36 -19.26
N VAL A 271 24.37 -1.83 -20.37
CA VAL A 271 23.70 -0.80 -21.17
C VAL A 271 23.51 -1.37 -22.57
N ALA A 272 22.23 -1.52 -22.95
CA ALA A 272 21.85 -2.09 -24.23
C ALA A 272 20.62 -1.38 -24.80
N LYS A 273 20.42 -1.49 -26.10
CA LYS A 273 19.22 -1.03 -26.81
C LYS A 273 18.26 -2.21 -26.95
N ASP A 274 17.07 -2.04 -26.39
CA ASP A 274 15.94 -2.95 -26.46
C ASP A 274 15.44 -3.07 -27.93
N PRO A 275 14.83 -4.19 -28.35
CA PRO A 275 14.12 -4.31 -29.63
C PRO A 275 13.23 -3.12 -29.99
N ASP A 276 12.60 -2.48 -29.01
CA ASP A 276 11.82 -1.23 -29.11
C ASP A 276 12.65 0.02 -29.56
N GLY A 277 13.96 -0.12 -29.79
CA GLY A 277 14.91 0.97 -30.06
C GLY A 277 15.26 1.83 -28.84
N LYS A 278 14.73 1.51 -27.65
CA LYS A 278 14.96 2.26 -26.40
C LYS A 278 16.24 1.79 -25.72
N ILE A 279 17.06 2.72 -25.27
CA ILE A 279 18.29 2.39 -24.52
C ILE A 279 17.92 2.17 -23.05
N VAL A 280 18.18 0.96 -22.57
CA VAL A 280 17.92 0.54 -21.19
C VAL A 280 19.24 0.31 -20.45
N LYS A 281 19.26 0.72 -19.19
CA LYS A 281 20.27 0.33 -18.22
C LYS A 281 19.67 -0.76 -17.34
N GLY A 282 20.31 -1.93 -17.29
CA GLY A 282 19.84 -3.08 -16.54
C GLY A 282 20.96 -3.70 -15.69
N TYR A 283 20.56 -4.68 -14.88
CA TYR A 283 21.48 -5.52 -14.12
C TYR A 283 21.07 -6.98 -14.30
N PHE A 284 22.05 -7.87 -14.41
CA PHE A 284 21.85 -9.29 -14.72
C PHE A 284 22.91 -10.14 -14.02
N ASP A 285 22.51 -11.29 -13.48
CA ASP A 285 23.36 -12.18 -12.68
C ASP A 285 23.82 -13.37 -13.57
N ALA A 286 25.12 -13.50 -13.85
CA ALA A 286 25.70 -14.53 -14.74
C ALA A 286 27.12 -14.96 -14.27
N TYR A 287 27.72 -15.98 -14.90
CA TYR A 287 29.06 -16.47 -14.54
C TYR A 287 30.20 -15.74 -15.29
N SER A 288 29.98 -15.20 -16.49
CA SER A 288 30.94 -14.38 -17.26
C SER A 288 30.29 -13.20 -17.98
N LYS A 289 31.05 -12.21 -18.48
CA LYS A 289 30.46 -11.10 -19.27
C LYS A 289 30.05 -11.60 -20.66
N VAL A 290 30.80 -12.52 -21.26
CA VAL A 290 30.44 -13.20 -22.52
C VAL A 290 29.03 -13.81 -22.41
N GLU A 291 28.70 -14.46 -21.30
CA GLU A 291 27.40 -15.06 -21.07
C GLU A 291 26.26 -14.02 -20.98
N VAL A 292 26.50 -12.89 -20.29
CA VAL A 292 25.57 -11.73 -20.30
C VAL A 292 25.36 -11.21 -21.71
N HIS A 293 26.43 -11.12 -22.51
CA HIS A 293 26.39 -10.62 -23.88
C HIS A 293 25.58 -11.55 -24.79
N SER A 294 25.89 -12.84 -24.79
CA SER A 294 25.19 -13.86 -25.58
C SER A 294 23.71 -13.95 -25.21
N PHE A 295 23.38 -13.91 -23.91
CA PHE A 295 21.99 -13.89 -23.46
C PHE A 295 21.24 -12.64 -23.97
N LEU A 296 21.82 -11.44 -23.80
CA LEU A 296 21.19 -10.21 -24.26
C LEU A 296 21.02 -10.17 -25.78
N LEU A 297 21.99 -10.66 -26.56
CA LEU A 297 21.84 -10.82 -28.01
C LEU A 297 20.70 -11.79 -28.37
N SER A 298 20.57 -12.91 -27.67
CA SER A 298 19.46 -13.87 -27.90
C SER A 298 18.08 -13.29 -27.57
N GLU A 299 18.03 -12.31 -26.65
CA GLU A 299 16.83 -11.52 -26.33
C GLU A 299 16.60 -10.33 -27.29
N GLY A 300 17.40 -10.21 -28.36
CA GLY A 300 17.29 -9.15 -29.37
C GLY A 300 17.84 -7.78 -28.93
N TYR A 301 18.59 -7.71 -27.83
CA TYR A 301 19.21 -6.47 -27.37
C TYR A 301 20.53 -6.20 -28.10
N GLU A 302 20.71 -4.97 -28.57
CA GLU A 302 22.02 -4.49 -29.02
C GLU A 302 22.84 -3.97 -27.82
N VAL A 303 23.82 -4.76 -27.39
CA VAL A 303 24.65 -4.45 -26.21
C VAL A 303 25.74 -3.43 -26.57
N TYR A 304 25.84 -2.36 -25.79
CA TYR A 304 26.93 -1.38 -25.92
C TYR A 304 28.01 -1.54 -24.84
N ARG A 305 27.63 -1.98 -23.63
CA ARG A 305 28.57 -2.02 -22.50
C ARG A 305 28.11 -2.97 -21.41
N ILE A 306 29.03 -3.79 -20.90
CA ILE A 306 28.85 -4.65 -19.71
C ILE A 306 29.95 -4.29 -18.70
N ARG A 307 29.60 -4.15 -17.41
CA ARG A 307 30.55 -3.87 -16.33
C ARG A 307 30.12 -4.58 -15.05
N THR A 308 31.07 -5.08 -14.27
CA THR A 308 30.86 -5.44 -12.86
C THR A 308 31.87 -4.72 -11.98
N ASN A 309 31.50 -4.44 -10.74
CA ASN A 309 32.42 -4.02 -9.68
C ASN A 309 31.82 -4.39 -8.31
N LYS A 310 32.65 -4.37 -7.26
CA LYS A 310 32.23 -4.73 -5.89
C LYS A 310 31.07 -3.86 -5.37
N TRP A 311 30.98 -2.60 -5.81
CA TRP A 311 29.89 -1.68 -5.43
C TRP A 311 28.55 -2.01 -6.08
N ILE A 312 28.54 -2.43 -7.35
CA ILE A 312 27.33 -2.89 -8.07
C ILE A 312 26.80 -4.17 -7.43
N GLN A 313 27.70 -5.10 -7.08
CA GLN A 313 27.34 -6.33 -6.35
C GLN A 313 26.74 -5.98 -4.96
N PHE A 314 27.35 -5.07 -4.21
CA PHE A 314 26.86 -4.66 -2.89
C PHE A 314 25.50 -3.93 -2.92
N PHE A 315 25.29 -2.99 -3.86
CA PHE A 315 24.07 -2.17 -3.90
C PHE A 315 22.90 -2.79 -4.70
N TYR A 316 23.19 -3.66 -5.69
CA TYR A 316 22.19 -4.17 -6.64
C TYR A 316 22.20 -5.69 -6.84
N GLY A 317 23.22 -6.39 -6.34
CA GLY A 317 23.37 -7.83 -6.51
C GLY A 317 22.29 -8.64 -5.82
N ARG A 318 22.30 -9.95 -6.05
CA ARG A 318 21.57 -10.89 -5.18
C ARG A 318 22.14 -10.77 -3.75
N SER A 319 21.48 -9.97 -2.90
CA SER A 319 21.41 -10.39 -1.50
C SER A 319 20.77 -11.78 -1.50
N SER A 320 21.40 -12.74 -0.81
CA SER A 320 20.85 -14.07 -0.54
C SER A 320 19.42 -13.99 0.03
N THR A 321 19.08 -12.85 0.65
CA THR A 321 17.75 -12.52 1.20
C THR A 321 16.81 -11.80 0.22
N ASN A 322 16.73 -12.19 -1.06
CA ASN A 322 15.74 -11.60 -1.99
C ASN A 322 14.31 -12.11 -1.71
N LYS A 323 13.73 -11.67 -0.58
CA LYS A 323 12.42 -12.06 -0.01
C LYS A 323 11.21 -11.55 -0.81
N VAL A 324 11.31 -11.49 -2.14
CA VAL A 324 10.25 -10.95 -3.02
C VAL A 324 9.21 -12.04 -3.28
N LYS A 325 8.32 -12.25 -2.30
CA LYS A 325 7.18 -13.16 -2.43
C LYS A 325 6.17 -12.64 -3.46
N ILE A 326 5.79 -13.46 -4.45
CA ILE A 326 4.75 -13.12 -5.43
C ILE A 326 3.39 -13.16 -4.72
N LYS A 327 2.60 -12.08 -4.81
CA LYS A 327 1.25 -12.01 -4.22
C LYS A 327 0.33 -13.02 -4.93
N THR A 328 -0.54 -13.72 -4.22
CA THR A 328 -1.38 -14.81 -4.77
C THR A 328 -2.20 -14.41 -6.00
N LYS A 329 -2.85 -13.22 -6.02
CA LYS A 329 -3.56 -12.72 -7.22
C LYS A 329 -2.65 -12.54 -8.44
N LYS A 330 -1.36 -12.28 -8.23
CA LYS A 330 -0.35 -12.23 -9.30
C LYS A 330 0.17 -13.62 -9.63
N LEU A 331 0.35 -14.51 -8.65
CA LEU A 331 0.69 -15.90 -8.94
C LEU A 331 -0.39 -16.58 -9.80
N LEU A 332 -1.67 -16.36 -9.49
CA LEU A 332 -2.80 -16.87 -10.27
C LEU A 332 -2.73 -16.42 -11.74
N PHE A 333 -2.52 -15.12 -11.99
CA PHE A 333 -2.36 -14.59 -13.35
C PHE A 333 -1.16 -15.22 -14.08
N PHE A 334 -0.04 -15.46 -13.39
CA PHE A 334 1.12 -16.16 -13.95
C PHE A 334 0.75 -17.60 -14.36
N LEU A 335 0.12 -18.37 -13.47
CA LEU A 335 -0.23 -19.77 -13.70
C LEU A 335 -1.21 -19.93 -14.87
N THR A 336 -2.34 -19.23 -14.84
CA THR A 336 -3.37 -19.32 -15.90
C THR A 336 -2.83 -18.90 -17.25
N GLN A 337 -2.06 -17.81 -17.34
CA GLN A 337 -1.51 -17.35 -18.62
C GLN A 337 -0.38 -18.26 -19.11
N LEU A 338 0.47 -18.79 -18.22
CA LEU A 338 1.51 -19.74 -18.60
C LEU A 338 0.91 -21.03 -19.15
N SER A 339 -0.08 -21.61 -18.46
CA SER A 339 -0.87 -22.75 -18.96
C SER A 339 -1.44 -22.46 -20.35
N THR A 340 -2.13 -21.32 -20.50
CA THR A 340 -2.74 -20.91 -21.79
C THR A 340 -1.73 -20.88 -22.94
N TYR A 341 -0.50 -20.38 -22.70
CA TYR A 341 0.53 -20.33 -23.74
C TYR A 341 1.12 -21.70 -24.05
N LEU A 342 1.39 -22.53 -23.03
CA LEU A 342 1.88 -23.90 -23.24
C LEU A 342 0.85 -24.78 -23.97
N LYS A 343 -0.45 -24.67 -23.62
CA LYS A 343 -1.55 -25.37 -24.33
C LYS A 343 -1.72 -24.90 -25.78
N SER A 344 -1.33 -23.65 -26.08
CA SER A 344 -1.26 -23.12 -27.44
C SER A 344 0.02 -23.54 -28.19
N GLY A 345 0.85 -24.43 -27.65
CA GLY A 345 2.10 -24.90 -28.27
C GLY A 345 3.26 -23.90 -28.23
N ILE A 346 3.15 -22.81 -27.46
CA ILE A 346 4.23 -21.83 -27.32
C ILE A 346 5.29 -22.41 -26.37
N PRO A 347 6.59 -22.42 -26.72
CA PRO A 347 7.66 -22.90 -25.83
C PRO A 347 7.66 -22.21 -24.46
N LEU A 348 8.08 -22.93 -23.42
CA LEU A 348 8.10 -22.44 -22.04
C LEU A 348 8.90 -21.13 -21.88
N VAL A 349 10.08 -21.08 -22.49
CA VAL A 349 10.98 -19.92 -22.48
C VAL A 349 10.29 -18.70 -23.09
N ASP A 350 9.65 -18.82 -24.25
CA ASP A 350 8.95 -17.71 -24.91
C ASP A 350 7.66 -17.31 -24.19
N SER A 351 6.93 -18.27 -23.63
CA SER A 351 5.79 -18.03 -22.74
C SER A 351 6.19 -17.15 -21.55
N LEU A 352 7.34 -17.44 -20.92
CA LEU A 352 7.89 -16.60 -19.85
C LEU A 352 8.34 -15.22 -20.34
N LYS A 353 8.87 -15.07 -21.57
CA LYS A 353 9.18 -13.75 -22.17
C LYS A 353 7.91 -12.92 -22.42
N ILE A 354 6.82 -13.55 -22.87
CA ILE A 354 5.51 -12.90 -23.03
C ILE A 354 5.00 -12.40 -21.67
N LEU A 355 4.99 -13.27 -20.65
CA LEU A 355 4.59 -12.90 -19.29
C LEU A 355 5.44 -11.76 -18.73
N THR A 356 6.76 -11.84 -18.85
CA THR A 356 7.70 -10.80 -18.38
C THR A 356 7.35 -9.40 -18.90
N ARG A 357 6.89 -9.30 -20.15
CA ARG A 357 6.45 -8.03 -20.76
C ARG A 357 5.13 -7.51 -20.20
N GLN A 358 4.18 -8.39 -19.84
CA GLN A 358 2.90 -8.03 -19.25
C GLN A 358 3.01 -7.55 -17.78
N TYR A 359 4.04 -8.00 -17.06
CA TYR A 359 4.23 -7.68 -15.65
C TYR A 359 4.84 -6.29 -15.42
N LYS A 360 4.01 -5.31 -15.03
CA LYS A 360 4.43 -3.94 -14.70
C LYS A 360 5.41 -3.79 -13.51
N ASN A 361 5.59 -4.83 -12.68
CA ASN A 361 6.46 -4.75 -11.50
C ASN A 361 7.88 -5.23 -11.83
N LYS A 362 8.85 -4.32 -11.81
CA LYS A 362 10.28 -4.60 -12.07
C LYS A 362 10.86 -5.72 -11.22
N ALA A 363 10.40 -5.91 -9.98
CA ALA A 363 10.88 -6.99 -9.12
C ALA A 363 10.46 -8.38 -9.64
N TYR A 364 9.24 -8.50 -10.15
CA TYR A 364 8.76 -9.74 -10.78
C TYR A 364 9.42 -9.95 -12.16
N GLN A 365 9.66 -8.88 -12.91
CA GLN A 365 10.43 -8.96 -14.16
C GLN A 365 11.88 -9.45 -13.94
N LYS A 366 12.56 -9.05 -12.84
CA LYS A 366 13.89 -9.60 -12.50
C LYS A 366 13.84 -11.11 -12.25
N ILE A 367 12.84 -11.57 -11.49
CA ILE A 367 12.61 -13.00 -11.20
C ILE A 367 12.43 -13.79 -12.49
N PHE A 368 11.48 -13.39 -13.35
CA PHE A 368 11.22 -14.10 -14.60
C PHE A 368 12.40 -14.05 -15.57
N ARG A 369 13.16 -12.94 -15.63
CA ARG A 369 14.39 -12.86 -16.43
C ARG A 369 15.51 -13.79 -15.93
N SER A 370 15.65 -13.99 -14.61
CA SER A 370 16.56 -15.04 -14.10
C SER A 370 16.09 -16.40 -14.56
N MET A 371 14.80 -16.72 -14.39
CA MET A 371 14.26 -18.03 -14.76
C MET A 371 14.40 -18.32 -16.27
N ILE A 372 14.15 -17.33 -17.14
CA ILE A 372 14.34 -17.45 -18.59
C ILE A 372 15.80 -17.81 -18.90
N TYR A 373 16.75 -17.14 -18.25
CA TYR A 373 18.18 -17.43 -18.42
C TYR A 373 18.58 -18.80 -17.85
N ASP A 374 18.12 -19.13 -16.64
CA ASP A 374 18.35 -20.43 -16.01
C ASP A 374 17.86 -21.57 -16.94
N LEU A 375 16.65 -21.45 -17.50
CA LEU A 375 16.09 -22.36 -18.51
C LEU A 375 16.89 -22.39 -19.82
N THR A 376 17.32 -21.25 -20.36
CA THR A 376 18.16 -21.18 -21.58
C THR A 376 19.54 -21.83 -21.36
N MET A 377 20.03 -21.90 -20.12
CA MET A 377 21.25 -22.63 -19.76
C MET A 377 21.02 -24.14 -19.53
N GLY A 378 19.78 -24.62 -19.64
CA GLY A 378 19.42 -26.04 -19.49
C GLY A 378 19.02 -26.47 -18.08
N ASP A 379 18.83 -25.53 -17.12
CA ASP A 379 18.19 -25.86 -15.85
C ASP A 379 16.72 -26.27 -16.08
N SER A 380 16.17 -27.14 -15.24
CA SER A 380 14.71 -27.39 -15.22
C SER A 380 13.93 -26.17 -14.73
N PHE A 381 12.63 -26.10 -15.06
CA PHE A 381 11.73 -25.03 -14.63
C PHE A 381 11.55 -25.02 -13.11
N SER A 382 11.41 -26.20 -12.48
CA SER A 382 11.35 -26.32 -11.02
C SER A 382 12.63 -25.84 -10.35
N GLU A 383 13.82 -26.18 -10.87
CA GLU A 383 15.10 -25.65 -10.37
C GLU A 383 15.22 -24.14 -10.57
N ALA A 384 14.86 -23.63 -11.75
CA ALA A 384 14.83 -22.21 -12.06
C ALA A 384 13.92 -21.44 -11.09
N MET A 385 12.82 -22.04 -10.62
CA MET A 385 11.94 -21.49 -9.58
C MET A 385 12.53 -21.59 -8.17
N ILE A 386 13.20 -22.70 -7.81
CA ILE A 386 13.91 -22.87 -6.53
C ILE A 386 14.99 -21.78 -6.37
N LYS A 387 15.74 -21.47 -7.45
CA LYS A 387 16.77 -20.42 -7.51
C LYS A 387 16.23 -18.98 -7.28
N GLN A 388 14.91 -18.81 -7.16
CA GLN A 388 14.25 -17.54 -6.80
C GLN A 388 13.85 -17.43 -5.32
N GLY A 389 14.15 -18.44 -4.49
CA GLY A 389 13.91 -18.41 -3.05
C GLY A 389 12.42 -18.37 -2.67
N GLU A 390 12.01 -17.38 -1.87
CA GLU A 390 10.62 -17.26 -1.38
C GLU A 390 9.61 -16.71 -2.43
N ALA A 391 10.03 -16.54 -3.69
CA ALA A 391 9.17 -15.99 -4.75
C ALA A 391 7.93 -16.85 -5.00
N PHE A 392 8.10 -18.17 -5.03
CA PHE A 392 7.05 -19.16 -5.32
C PHE A 392 6.79 -20.05 -4.09
N PRO A 393 5.54 -20.52 -3.88
CA PRO A 393 5.25 -21.49 -2.81
C PRO A 393 5.88 -22.86 -3.10
N ARG A 394 6.35 -23.57 -2.06
CA ARG A 394 6.98 -24.90 -2.19
C ARG A 394 6.08 -25.94 -2.86
N LEU A 395 4.77 -25.93 -2.56
CA LEU A 395 3.79 -26.81 -3.22
C LEU A 395 3.86 -26.68 -4.74
N LEU A 396 3.80 -25.44 -5.24
CA LEU A 396 3.83 -25.17 -6.69
C LEU A 396 5.12 -25.69 -7.34
N ILE A 397 6.27 -25.47 -6.68
CA ILE A 397 7.57 -25.94 -7.17
C ILE A 397 7.59 -27.47 -7.30
N ASN A 398 7.10 -28.18 -6.27
CA ASN A 398 7.12 -29.65 -6.25
C ASN A 398 6.14 -30.24 -7.27
N MET A 399 4.96 -29.64 -7.42
CA MET A 399 3.99 -30.02 -8.46
C MET A 399 4.57 -29.81 -9.87
N ILE A 400 5.22 -28.67 -10.11
CA ILE A 400 5.90 -28.42 -11.39
C ILE A 400 7.02 -29.44 -11.61
N LYS A 401 7.84 -29.77 -10.61
CA LYS A 401 8.89 -30.78 -10.73
C LYS A 401 8.34 -32.14 -11.17
N ALA A 402 7.22 -32.58 -10.58
CA ALA A 402 6.56 -33.82 -10.99
C ALA A 402 6.02 -33.72 -12.43
N ALA A 403 5.37 -32.60 -12.77
CA ALA A 403 4.81 -32.36 -14.09
C ALA A 403 5.85 -32.22 -15.21
N GLU A 404 7.09 -31.81 -14.89
CA GLU A 404 8.23 -31.85 -15.81
C GLU A 404 8.67 -33.30 -16.09
N MET A 405 8.60 -34.19 -15.10
CA MET A 405 8.94 -35.60 -15.26
C MET A 405 7.84 -36.39 -16.01
N THR A 406 6.56 -36.02 -15.84
CA THR A 406 5.42 -36.68 -16.49
C THR A 406 4.99 -36.02 -17.81
N GLY A 407 5.53 -34.84 -18.15
CA GLY A 407 5.14 -34.05 -19.33
C GLY A 407 3.82 -33.28 -19.20
N GLN A 408 3.15 -33.34 -18.03
CA GLN A 408 1.81 -32.77 -17.78
C GLN A 408 1.86 -31.35 -17.19
N LEU A 409 2.84 -30.55 -17.61
CA LEU A 409 3.05 -29.19 -17.10
C LEU A 409 1.84 -28.25 -17.31
N PRO A 410 1.15 -28.23 -18.48
CA PRO A 410 0.00 -27.34 -18.68
C PRO A 410 -1.19 -27.67 -17.77
N GLU A 411 -1.49 -28.96 -17.59
CA GLU A 411 -2.58 -29.46 -16.74
C GLU A 411 -2.31 -29.12 -15.28
N THR A 412 -1.08 -29.35 -14.83
CA THR A 412 -0.65 -29.05 -13.45
C THR A 412 -0.69 -27.55 -13.15
N LEU A 413 -0.38 -26.70 -14.13
CA LEU A 413 -0.48 -25.24 -13.97
C LEU A 413 -1.94 -24.78 -13.81
N ASP A 414 -2.90 -25.41 -14.50
CA ASP A 414 -4.33 -25.14 -14.33
C ASP A 414 -4.83 -25.62 -12.95
N GLU A 415 -4.46 -26.83 -12.52
CA GLU A 415 -4.83 -27.34 -11.19
C GLU A 415 -4.27 -26.44 -10.08
N MET A 416 -3.02 -25.99 -10.21
CA MET A 416 -2.42 -25.04 -9.27
C MET A 416 -3.12 -23.67 -9.33
N ALA A 417 -3.53 -23.19 -10.52
CA ALA A 417 -4.32 -21.99 -10.65
C ALA A 417 -5.68 -22.12 -9.92
N GLU A 418 -6.35 -23.26 -10.04
CA GLU A 418 -7.57 -23.53 -9.29
C GLU A 418 -7.30 -23.60 -7.78
N TYR A 419 -6.31 -24.38 -7.33
CA TYR A 419 -5.95 -24.51 -5.92
C TYR A 419 -5.71 -23.14 -5.25
N TYR A 420 -4.90 -22.26 -5.87
CA TYR A 420 -4.66 -20.92 -5.36
C TYR A 420 -5.89 -20.01 -5.48
N THR A 421 -6.76 -20.24 -6.47
CA THR A 421 -8.06 -19.55 -6.59
C THR A 421 -8.98 -19.89 -5.41
N GLN A 422 -9.18 -21.17 -5.10
CA GLN A 422 -10.06 -21.57 -3.99
C GLN A 422 -9.46 -21.18 -2.63
N THR A 423 -8.12 -21.22 -2.49
CA THR A 423 -7.40 -20.71 -1.31
C THR A 423 -7.65 -19.21 -1.11
N GLU A 424 -7.53 -18.39 -2.16
CA GLU A 424 -7.81 -16.95 -2.06
C GLU A 424 -9.30 -16.63 -1.88
N LYS A 425 -10.23 -17.43 -2.43
CA LYS A 425 -11.67 -17.29 -2.12
C LYS A 425 -11.94 -17.53 -0.64
N THR A 426 -11.47 -18.65 -0.10
CA THR A 426 -11.62 -19.01 1.33
C THR A 426 -11.03 -17.93 2.23
N ARG A 427 -9.80 -17.48 1.92
CA ARG A 427 -9.13 -16.39 2.65
C ARG A 427 -9.91 -15.07 2.60
N LYS A 428 -10.48 -14.71 1.45
CA LYS A 428 -11.31 -13.50 1.34
C LYS A 428 -12.62 -13.64 2.11
N GLN A 429 -13.28 -14.79 2.05
CA GLN A 429 -14.48 -15.08 2.83
C GLN A 429 -14.21 -14.91 4.34
N MET A 430 -13.09 -15.44 4.85
CA MET A 430 -12.65 -15.21 6.24
C MET A 430 -12.44 -13.73 6.55
N ILE A 431 -11.69 -13.00 5.72
CA ILE A 431 -11.42 -11.56 5.93
C ILE A 431 -12.73 -10.77 5.94
N THR A 432 -13.63 -11.01 4.97
CA THR A 432 -14.94 -10.34 4.90
C THR A 432 -15.85 -10.70 6.08
N ALA A 433 -15.82 -11.95 6.57
CA ALA A 433 -16.55 -12.34 7.76
C ALA A 433 -16.04 -11.64 9.04
N MET A 434 -14.73 -11.39 9.14
CA MET A 434 -14.11 -10.72 10.29
C MET A 434 -14.22 -9.19 10.28
N ILE A 435 -14.42 -8.55 9.12
CA ILE A 435 -14.49 -7.07 9.02
C ILE A 435 -15.59 -6.49 9.92
N TYR A 436 -16.83 -7.02 9.85
CA TYR A 436 -17.94 -6.45 10.61
C TYR A 436 -17.75 -6.58 12.14
N PRO A 437 -17.47 -7.77 12.71
CA PRO A 437 -17.15 -7.89 14.13
C PRO A 437 -15.98 -6.99 14.58
N THR A 438 -14.95 -6.84 13.75
CA THR A 438 -13.79 -5.99 14.09
C THR A 438 -14.18 -4.51 14.16
N ILE A 439 -15.00 -4.02 13.22
CA ILE A 439 -15.48 -2.62 13.23
C ILE A 439 -16.34 -2.36 14.47
N VAL A 440 -17.30 -3.24 14.74
CA VAL A 440 -18.19 -3.12 15.92
C VAL A 440 -17.37 -3.15 17.20
N PHE A 441 -16.46 -4.13 17.36
CA PHE A 441 -15.61 -4.26 18.56
C PHE A 441 -14.72 -3.03 18.80
N VAL A 442 -14.09 -2.47 17.77
CA VAL A 442 -13.28 -1.25 17.87
C VAL A 442 -14.14 -0.04 18.25
N LEU A 443 -15.35 0.09 17.67
CA LEU A 443 -16.29 1.16 18.01
C LEU A 443 -16.80 1.02 19.45
N SER A 444 -17.13 -0.20 19.89
CA SER A 444 -17.53 -0.52 21.26
C SER A 444 -16.46 -0.11 22.27
N ILE A 445 -15.20 -0.50 22.05
CA ILE A 445 -14.08 -0.08 22.93
C ILE A 445 -13.93 1.44 22.94
N ALA A 446 -14.06 2.11 21.79
CA ALA A 446 -13.98 3.57 21.71
C ALA A 446 -15.11 4.26 22.49
N VAL A 447 -16.35 3.76 22.39
CA VAL A 447 -17.51 4.27 23.15
C VAL A 447 -17.35 4.02 24.65
N ILE A 448 -16.98 2.81 25.06
CA ILE A 448 -16.75 2.47 26.48
C ILE A 448 -15.65 3.37 27.06
N SER A 449 -14.51 3.50 26.36
CA SER A 449 -13.41 4.37 26.80
C SER A 449 -13.84 5.84 26.86
N PHE A 450 -14.65 6.32 25.91
CA PHE A 450 -15.19 7.68 25.94
C PHE A 450 -16.09 7.92 27.16
N ILE A 451 -16.99 6.98 27.49
CA ILE A 451 -17.85 7.10 28.67
C ILE A 451 -17.02 7.07 29.95
N LEU A 452 -16.05 6.14 30.07
CA LEU A 452 -15.15 6.07 31.22
C LEU A 452 -14.31 7.34 31.39
N ILE A 453 -13.75 7.93 30.33
CA ILE A 453 -12.83 9.08 30.44
C ILE A 453 -13.59 10.41 30.58
N PHE A 454 -14.74 10.59 29.91
CA PHE A 454 -15.38 11.92 29.82
C PHE A 454 -16.71 12.03 30.55
N VAL A 455 -17.40 10.92 30.81
CA VAL A 455 -18.73 10.91 31.44
C VAL A 455 -18.60 10.57 32.93
N ILE A 456 -17.90 9.49 33.28
CA ILE A 456 -17.78 9.05 34.68
C ILE A 456 -17.16 10.11 35.61
N PRO A 457 -16.01 10.75 35.30
CA PRO A 457 -15.40 11.78 36.17
C PRO A 457 -16.33 12.95 36.50
N ARG A 458 -17.25 13.31 35.59
CA ARG A 458 -18.23 14.37 35.82
C ARG A 458 -19.30 13.98 36.84
N PHE A 459 -19.59 12.69 36.97
CA PHE A 459 -20.47 12.17 38.02
C PHE A 459 -19.70 11.95 39.33
N VAL A 460 -18.42 11.57 39.29
CA VAL A 460 -17.56 11.48 40.48
C VAL A 460 -17.53 12.82 41.24
N GLN A 461 -17.34 13.94 40.52
CA GLN A 461 -17.40 15.30 41.09
C GLN A 461 -18.74 15.65 41.78
N ILE A 462 -19.84 14.96 41.44
CA ILE A 462 -21.16 15.13 42.08
C ILE A 462 -21.27 14.22 43.32
N TYR A 463 -20.53 13.12 43.37
CA TYR A 463 -20.50 12.20 44.51
C TYR A 463 -19.42 12.51 45.54
N GLU A 464 -18.43 13.36 45.22
CA GLU A 464 -17.42 13.86 46.18
C GLU A 464 -18.01 14.63 47.36
N SER A 465 -19.22 15.19 47.21
CA SER A 465 -19.99 15.85 48.28
C SER A 465 -20.89 14.91 49.10
N ILE A 466 -20.84 13.61 48.83
CA ILE A 466 -21.68 12.57 49.45
C ILE A 466 -20.77 11.58 50.19
N ASP A 467 -21.22 11.08 51.35
CA ASP A 467 -20.46 10.10 52.11
C ASP A 467 -20.17 8.83 51.30
N GLN A 468 -18.87 8.50 51.16
CA GLN A 468 -18.38 7.42 50.32
C GLN A 468 -18.95 6.03 50.71
N THR A 469 -19.39 5.86 51.95
CA THR A 469 -20.02 4.64 52.46
C THR A 469 -21.38 4.32 51.83
N GLN A 470 -22.01 5.30 51.18
CA GLN A 470 -23.32 5.17 50.53
C GLN A 470 -23.22 4.85 49.03
N ILE A 471 -22.01 4.91 48.46
CA ILE A 471 -21.76 4.62 47.05
C ILE A 471 -21.66 3.09 46.85
N PRO A 472 -22.44 2.48 45.94
CA PRO A 472 -22.37 1.05 45.69
C PRO A 472 -20.96 0.58 45.27
N LYS A 473 -20.52 -0.58 45.79
CA LYS A 473 -19.22 -1.19 45.45
C LYS A 473 -18.98 -1.32 43.93
N PHE A 474 -20.04 -1.56 43.16
CA PHE A 474 -19.96 -1.62 41.71
C PHE A 474 -19.58 -0.25 41.09
N THR A 475 -20.15 0.85 41.59
CA THR A 475 -19.77 2.21 41.16
C THR A 475 -18.32 2.52 41.51
N LEU A 476 -17.87 2.18 42.73
CA LEU A 476 -16.46 2.34 43.13
C LEU A 476 -15.50 1.62 42.16
N MET A 477 -15.86 0.41 41.69
CA MET A 477 -15.07 -0.31 40.69
C MET A 477 -15.03 0.38 39.32
N VAL A 478 -16.16 0.96 38.87
CA VAL A 478 -16.23 1.71 37.60
C VAL A 478 -15.44 3.03 37.68
N MET A 479 -15.49 3.73 38.82
CA MET A 479 -14.70 4.95 39.05
C MET A 479 -13.20 4.62 39.09
N ALA A 480 -12.77 3.61 39.86
CA ALA A 480 -11.36 3.19 39.88
C ALA A 480 -10.84 2.75 38.48
N ALA A 481 -11.71 2.11 37.66
CA ALA A 481 -11.36 1.79 36.28
C ALA A 481 -11.27 3.03 35.38
N SER A 482 -12.11 4.04 35.60
CA SER A 482 -12.06 5.36 34.93
C SER A 482 -10.78 6.10 35.27
N ASP A 483 -10.46 6.28 36.55
CA ASP A 483 -9.29 6.99 37.04
C ASP A 483 -7.98 6.34 36.57
N PHE A 484 -7.95 5.00 36.56
CA PHE A 484 -6.84 4.24 35.99
C PHE A 484 -6.68 4.51 34.48
N LEU A 485 -7.79 4.52 33.73
CA LEU A 485 -7.78 4.75 32.28
C LEU A 485 -7.36 6.18 31.94
N GLU A 486 -7.88 7.19 32.63
CA GLU A 486 -7.57 8.60 32.39
C GLU A 486 -6.07 8.88 32.58
N ASN A 487 -5.51 8.46 33.71
CA ASN A 487 -4.12 8.70 34.05
C ASN A 487 -3.13 7.85 33.22
N ASN A 488 -3.52 6.62 32.83
CA ASN A 488 -2.61 5.65 32.21
C ASN A 488 -2.91 5.29 30.76
N LEU A 489 -3.86 5.95 30.07
CA LEU A 489 -4.28 5.58 28.70
C LEU A 489 -3.11 5.35 27.73
N ILE A 490 -2.12 6.25 27.76
CA ILE A 490 -0.93 6.17 26.90
C ILE A 490 -0.09 4.93 27.25
N TRP A 491 0.11 4.66 28.54
CA TRP A 491 0.83 3.48 29.02
C TRP A 491 0.08 2.17 28.74
N VAL A 492 -1.24 2.16 28.85
CA VAL A 492 -2.10 1.01 28.50
C VAL A 492 -2.01 0.72 27.00
N LEU A 493 -2.09 1.74 26.14
CA LEU A 493 -1.94 1.59 24.68
C LEU A 493 -0.53 1.10 24.30
N ILE A 494 0.51 1.69 24.89
CA ILE A 494 1.91 1.26 24.66
C ILE A 494 2.10 -0.18 25.14
N GLY A 495 1.63 -0.52 26.34
CA GLY A 495 1.69 -1.86 26.91
C GLY A 495 0.97 -2.91 26.05
N PHE A 496 -0.22 -2.58 25.53
CA PHE A 496 -0.97 -3.44 24.62
C PHE A 496 -0.24 -3.67 23.28
N ILE A 497 0.36 -2.63 22.70
CA ILE A 497 1.17 -2.73 21.47
C ILE A 497 2.42 -3.59 21.73
N ILE A 498 3.13 -3.35 22.84
CA ILE A 498 4.31 -4.13 23.23
C ILE A 498 3.94 -5.59 23.48
N PHE A 499 2.83 -5.88 24.17
CA PHE A 499 2.31 -7.22 24.40
C PHE A 499 2.04 -7.96 23.08
N ILE A 500 1.38 -7.32 22.11
CA ILE A 500 1.16 -7.88 20.77
C ILE A 500 2.49 -8.16 20.05
N LEU A 501 3.46 -7.25 20.14
CA LEU A 501 4.79 -7.43 19.52
C LEU A 501 5.57 -8.57 20.17
N ILE A 502 5.56 -8.69 21.49
CA ILE A 502 6.19 -9.78 22.24
C ILE A 502 5.52 -11.12 21.90
N MET A 503 4.20 -11.22 21.97
CA MET A 503 3.47 -12.45 21.63
C MET A 503 3.71 -12.87 20.17
N ARG A 504 3.75 -11.91 19.24
CA ARG A 504 4.12 -12.16 17.85
C ARG A 504 5.58 -12.62 17.71
N TYR A 505 6.51 -12.05 18.46
CA TYR A 505 7.91 -12.47 18.45
C TYR A 505 8.05 -13.90 18.99
N LEU A 506 7.44 -14.21 20.13
CA LEU A 506 7.47 -15.53 20.76
C LEU A 506 6.84 -16.60 19.86
N TYR A 507 5.68 -16.34 19.26
CA TYR A 507 5.01 -17.28 18.34
C TYR A 507 5.86 -17.63 17.10
N ASN A 508 6.61 -16.67 16.57
CA ASN A 508 7.44 -16.92 15.39
C ASN A 508 8.75 -17.65 15.73
N ASN A 509 9.39 -17.29 16.85
CA ASN A 509 10.74 -17.79 17.18
C ASN A 509 10.76 -19.03 18.11
N VAL A 510 9.75 -19.21 18.97
CA VAL A 510 9.76 -20.27 20.00
C VAL A 510 8.77 -21.38 19.65
N LYS A 511 9.28 -22.55 19.21
CA LYS A 511 8.46 -23.71 18.79
C LYS A 511 7.51 -24.20 19.90
N LEU A 512 7.96 -24.21 21.16
CA LEU A 512 7.14 -24.64 22.30
C LEU A 512 5.91 -23.73 22.47
N ILE A 513 6.11 -22.41 22.50
CA ILE A 513 5.02 -21.43 22.63
C ILE A 513 4.07 -21.50 21.43
N ARG A 514 4.60 -21.65 20.20
CA ARG A 514 3.77 -21.87 19.00
C ARG A 514 2.89 -23.11 19.15
N THR A 515 3.45 -24.23 19.59
CA THR A 515 2.73 -25.50 19.76
C THR A 515 1.66 -25.39 20.85
N LEU A 516 2.00 -24.80 22.00
CA LEU A 516 1.06 -24.60 23.12
C LEU A 516 -0.12 -23.70 22.73
N LEU A 517 0.15 -22.57 22.06
CA LEU A 517 -0.91 -21.68 21.58
C LEU A 517 -1.80 -22.37 20.53
N GLN A 518 -1.21 -23.11 19.59
CA GLN A 518 -1.97 -23.90 18.61
C GLN A 518 -2.85 -24.96 19.28
N TYR A 519 -2.32 -25.68 20.28
CA TYR A 519 -3.09 -26.64 21.08
C TYR A 519 -4.29 -25.99 21.77
N ILE A 520 -4.07 -24.86 22.46
CA ILE A 520 -5.13 -24.10 23.14
C ILE A 520 -6.21 -23.68 22.13
N PHE A 521 -5.85 -23.01 21.04
CA PHE A 521 -6.81 -22.56 20.02
C PHE A 521 -7.57 -23.72 19.36
N MET A 522 -6.93 -24.89 19.19
CA MET A 522 -7.57 -26.10 18.63
C MET A 522 -8.50 -26.83 19.61
N LYS A 523 -8.30 -26.64 20.92
CA LYS A 523 -9.20 -27.17 21.97
C LYS A 523 -10.32 -26.19 22.35
N THR A 524 -10.17 -24.89 22.06
CA THR A 524 -11.21 -23.88 22.33
C THR A 524 -12.52 -24.20 21.57
N PRO A 525 -13.69 -24.25 22.24
CA PRO A 525 -14.97 -24.47 21.55
C PRO A 525 -15.27 -23.37 20.53
N GLY A 526 -15.99 -23.73 19.46
CA GLY A 526 -16.21 -22.85 18.30
C GLY A 526 -14.98 -22.76 17.38
N PHE A 527 -13.89 -22.16 17.86
CA PHE A 527 -12.68 -21.92 17.06
C PHE A 527 -11.91 -23.18 16.68
N GLY A 528 -11.82 -24.17 17.58
CA GLY A 528 -10.98 -25.34 17.39
C GLY A 528 -11.35 -26.18 16.17
N LYS A 529 -12.66 -26.36 15.93
CA LYS A 529 -13.19 -27.05 14.74
C LYS A 529 -12.79 -26.35 13.44
N ILE A 530 -12.74 -25.02 13.42
CA ILE A 530 -12.35 -24.26 12.22
C ILE A 530 -10.89 -24.56 11.84
N ILE A 531 -9.99 -24.58 12.84
CA ILE A 531 -8.56 -24.87 12.65
C ILE A 531 -8.35 -26.33 12.23
N ILE A 532 -8.98 -27.27 12.95
CA ILE A 532 -8.90 -28.71 12.65
C ILE A 532 -9.40 -28.99 11.23
N TYR A 533 -10.58 -28.51 10.84
CA TYR A 533 -11.12 -28.73 9.50
C TYR A 533 -10.27 -28.06 8.41
N ASN A 534 -9.64 -26.90 8.69
CA ASN A 534 -8.72 -26.26 7.76
C ASN A 534 -7.47 -27.09 7.51
N GLU A 535 -6.81 -27.59 8.56
CA GLU A 535 -5.59 -28.40 8.43
C GLU A 535 -5.89 -29.76 7.79
N ILE A 536 -7.02 -30.42 8.11
CA ILE A 536 -7.44 -31.66 7.41
C ILE A 536 -7.69 -31.37 5.93
N THR A 537 -8.44 -30.31 5.60
CA THR A 537 -8.73 -29.94 4.21
C THR A 537 -7.43 -29.71 3.46
N MET A 538 -6.49 -28.95 4.04
CA MET A 538 -5.18 -28.69 3.42
C MET A 538 -4.39 -29.99 3.26
N PHE A 539 -4.26 -30.80 4.31
CA PHE A 539 -3.52 -32.06 4.29
C PHE A 539 -4.08 -33.02 3.24
N THR A 540 -5.38 -33.32 3.29
CA THR A 540 -6.01 -34.30 2.40
C THR A 540 -6.14 -33.80 0.97
N LYS A 541 -6.42 -32.51 0.73
CA LYS A 541 -6.48 -31.96 -0.65
C LYS A 541 -5.11 -31.95 -1.30
N THR A 542 -4.07 -31.55 -0.57
CA THR A 542 -2.70 -31.58 -1.08
C THR A 542 -2.22 -33.02 -1.25
N PHE A 543 -2.52 -33.94 -0.33
CA PHE A 543 -2.14 -35.34 -0.47
C PHE A 543 -2.83 -36.00 -1.66
N ALA A 544 -4.13 -35.78 -1.85
CA ALA A 544 -4.88 -36.26 -3.01
C ALA A 544 -4.30 -35.74 -4.33
N SER A 545 -4.04 -34.43 -4.42
CA SER A 545 -3.39 -33.80 -5.58
C SER A 545 -2.04 -34.44 -5.89
N LEU A 546 -1.14 -34.55 -4.89
CA LEU A 546 0.18 -35.15 -5.07
C LEU A 546 0.10 -36.60 -5.59
N LEU A 547 -0.80 -37.41 -5.01
CA LEU A 547 -0.97 -38.82 -5.40
C LEU A 547 -1.63 -38.99 -6.78
N SER A 548 -2.58 -38.13 -7.15
CA SER A 548 -3.17 -38.13 -8.51
C SER A 548 -2.14 -37.87 -9.61
N HIS A 549 -1.05 -37.16 -9.29
CA HIS A 549 0.10 -36.93 -10.16
C HIS A 549 1.20 -38.00 -10.02
N ASN A 550 0.90 -39.15 -9.41
CA ASN A 550 1.81 -40.28 -9.20
C ASN A 550 3.09 -39.93 -8.42
N ILE A 551 3.06 -38.90 -7.57
CA ILE A 551 4.20 -38.56 -6.70
C ILE A 551 4.27 -39.60 -5.58
N PHE A 552 5.48 -40.11 -5.31
CA PHE A 552 5.68 -41.12 -4.27
C PHE A 552 5.15 -40.64 -2.91
N ILE A 553 4.61 -41.58 -2.13
CA ILE A 553 3.99 -41.29 -0.82
C ILE A 553 5.01 -40.66 0.14
N THR A 554 6.25 -41.12 0.12
CA THR A 554 7.37 -40.59 0.92
C THR A 554 7.66 -39.12 0.61
N ASP A 555 7.79 -38.79 -0.67
CA ASP A 555 8.01 -37.41 -1.13
C ASP A 555 6.81 -36.53 -0.80
N SER A 556 5.60 -37.06 -1.01
CA SER A 556 4.34 -36.38 -0.71
C SER A 556 4.26 -35.96 0.76
N MET A 557 4.71 -36.81 1.69
CA MET A 557 4.76 -36.47 3.13
C MET A 557 5.78 -35.36 3.45
N ASP A 558 6.95 -35.32 2.81
CA ASP A 558 7.88 -34.19 2.98
C ASP A 558 7.30 -32.89 2.39
N VAL A 559 6.58 -32.97 1.26
CA VAL A 559 5.85 -31.82 0.71
C VAL A 559 4.80 -31.30 1.71
N LEU A 560 3.98 -32.19 2.27
CA LEU A 560 2.94 -31.87 3.25
C LEU A 560 3.52 -31.23 4.53
N ASN A 561 4.59 -31.80 5.09
CA ASN A 561 5.29 -31.30 6.28
C ASN A 561 5.79 -29.85 6.09
N ARG A 562 6.23 -29.50 4.88
CA ARG A 562 6.71 -28.15 4.53
C ARG A 562 5.61 -27.13 4.24
N ILE A 563 4.37 -27.58 4.04
CA ILE A 563 3.21 -26.71 3.72
C ILE A 563 2.41 -26.36 4.98
N THR A 564 2.19 -27.31 5.88
CA THR A 564 1.49 -27.01 7.14
C THR A 564 2.28 -26.02 7.99
N ASN A 565 1.56 -25.09 8.64
CA ASN A 565 2.13 -24.19 9.64
C ASN A 565 1.76 -24.58 11.07
N ASN A 566 1.05 -25.71 11.22
CA ASN A 566 0.60 -26.25 12.48
C ASN A 566 1.59 -27.32 12.97
N GLU A 567 2.22 -27.08 14.12
CA GLU A 567 3.26 -27.96 14.65
C GLU A 567 2.71 -29.33 15.07
N ILE A 568 1.43 -29.42 15.45
CA ILE A 568 0.78 -30.71 15.78
C ILE A 568 0.67 -31.58 14.52
N TYR A 569 0.26 -31.01 13.39
CA TYR A 569 0.23 -31.75 12.12
C TYR A 569 1.62 -32.06 11.58
N LYS A 570 2.62 -31.19 11.79
CA LYS A 570 4.02 -31.53 11.46
C LYS A 570 4.52 -32.73 12.23
N MET A 571 4.22 -32.84 13.53
CA MET A 571 4.59 -34.02 14.33
C MET A 571 3.96 -35.28 13.75
N LEU A 572 2.64 -35.29 13.50
CA LEU A 572 1.94 -36.42 12.86
C LEU A 572 2.55 -36.81 11.50
N ILE A 573 2.93 -35.84 10.67
CA ILE A 573 3.55 -36.11 9.36
C ILE A 573 4.99 -36.63 9.52
N LEU A 574 5.78 -36.12 10.46
CA LEU A 574 7.13 -36.62 10.76
C LEU A 574 7.12 -38.05 11.30
N ASP A 575 6.15 -38.37 12.17
CA ASP A 575 5.92 -39.73 12.65
C ASP A 575 5.51 -40.64 11.48
N THR A 576 4.70 -40.14 10.55
CA THR A 576 4.31 -40.86 9.32
C THR A 576 5.48 -41.13 8.39
N ILE A 577 6.39 -40.17 8.19
CA ILE A 577 7.64 -40.37 7.43
C ILE A 577 8.49 -41.46 8.11
N SER A 578 8.58 -41.44 9.44
CA SER A 578 9.33 -42.42 10.24
C SER A 578 8.69 -43.82 10.23
N ASN A 579 7.37 -43.90 10.08
CA ASN A 579 6.62 -45.14 9.92
C ASN A 579 6.83 -45.72 8.51
N LEU A 580 6.72 -44.88 7.46
CA LEU A 580 7.00 -45.27 6.07
C LEU A 580 8.44 -45.78 5.88
N ALA A 581 9.42 -45.12 6.49
CA ALA A 581 10.82 -45.57 6.47
C ALA A 581 11.05 -46.95 7.10
N ARG A 582 10.10 -47.44 7.91
CA ARG A 582 10.09 -48.78 8.53
C ARG A 582 9.15 -49.77 7.83
N GLY A 583 8.54 -49.39 6.71
CA GLY A 583 7.52 -50.20 6.02
C GLY A 583 6.18 -50.29 6.77
N GLU A 584 5.94 -49.42 7.76
CA GLU A 584 4.68 -49.38 8.49
C GLU A 584 3.60 -48.56 7.78
N LYS A 585 2.35 -48.77 8.19
CA LYS A 585 1.17 -48.09 7.65
C LYS A 585 1.16 -46.59 7.95
N ILE A 586 0.77 -45.79 6.96
CA ILE A 586 0.52 -44.35 7.01
C ILE A 586 -0.50 -44.02 8.08
N SER A 587 -1.59 -44.79 8.11
CA SER A 587 -2.71 -44.57 9.04
C SER A 587 -2.30 -44.69 10.52
N LYS A 588 -1.22 -45.41 10.84
CA LYS A 588 -0.77 -45.67 12.22
C LYS A 588 -0.56 -44.38 13.02
N SER A 589 0.00 -43.34 12.42
CA SER A 589 0.28 -42.05 13.09
C SER A 589 -0.98 -41.24 13.43
N PHE A 590 -2.07 -41.49 12.70
CA PHE A 590 -3.32 -40.72 12.81
C PHE A 590 -4.38 -41.41 13.67
N LYS A 591 -4.15 -42.68 14.04
CA LYS A 591 -5.08 -43.48 14.84
C LYS A 591 -5.33 -42.83 16.21
N ASP A 592 -6.61 -42.72 16.59
CA ASP A 592 -7.09 -42.20 17.88
C ASP A 592 -6.59 -40.77 18.24
N HIS A 593 -5.97 -40.05 17.29
CA HIS A 593 -5.41 -38.73 17.56
C HIS A 593 -6.49 -37.65 17.52
N TRP A 594 -6.72 -36.96 18.64
CA TRP A 594 -7.82 -35.98 18.82
C TRP A 594 -7.90 -34.85 17.76
N ALA A 595 -6.80 -34.52 17.08
CA ALA A 595 -6.78 -33.52 16.02
C ALA A 595 -7.17 -34.09 14.64
N PHE A 596 -7.28 -35.41 14.49
CA PHE A 596 -7.63 -36.10 13.25
C PHE A 596 -8.95 -36.88 13.44
N PRO A 597 -10.08 -36.37 12.94
CA PRO A 597 -11.40 -36.98 13.14
C PRO A 597 -11.51 -38.39 12.57
N LEU A 598 -12.29 -39.25 13.25
CA LEU A 598 -12.52 -40.64 12.87
C LEU A 598 -12.95 -40.83 11.40
N PRO A 599 -13.86 -40.03 10.80
CA PRO A 599 -14.22 -40.21 9.38
C PRO A 599 -13.05 -39.98 8.41
N ALA A 600 -12.12 -39.09 8.73
CA ALA A 600 -10.90 -38.89 7.93
C ALA A 600 -9.92 -40.06 8.12
N TYR A 601 -9.83 -40.60 9.34
CA TYR A 601 -9.00 -41.77 9.65
C TYR A 601 -9.47 -43.02 8.91
N GLU A 602 -10.76 -43.35 8.95
CA GLU A 602 -11.30 -44.54 8.27
C GLU A 602 -11.15 -44.45 6.74
N MET A 603 -11.28 -43.25 6.16
CA MET A 603 -11.00 -43.03 4.74
C MET A 603 -9.51 -43.20 4.38
N LEU A 604 -8.60 -42.79 5.26
CA LEU A 604 -7.16 -43.01 5.11
C LEU A 604 -6.82 -44.51 5.18
N VAL A 605 -7.36 -45.22 6.17
CA VAL A 605 -7.21 -46.68 6.32
C VAL A 605 -7.82 -47.42 5.12
N THR A 606 -8.97 -46.97 4.62
CA THR A 606 -9.64 -47.59 3.48
C THR A 606 -8.83 -47.38 2.21
N GLY A 607 -8.42 -46.15 1.89
CA GLY A 607 -7.59 -45.86 0.73
C GLY A 607 -6.23 -46.56 0.78
N GLU A 608 -5.63 -46.71 1.97
CA GLU A 608 -4.40 -47.48 2.17
C GLU A 608 -4.60 -48.99 1.91
N ARG A 609 -5.76 -49.55 2.28
CA ARG A 609 -6.10 -50.97 2.02
C ARG A 609 -6.49 -51.24 0.57
N THR A 610 -7.18 -50.33 -0.11
CA THR A 610 -7.65 -50.50 -1.50
C THR A 610 -6.69 -49.96 -2.55
N GLY A 611 -5.62 -49.27 -2.14
CA GLY A 611 -4.72 -48.54 -3.04
C GLY A 611 -5.29 -47.20 -3.55
N GLN A 612 -6.53 -46.85 -3.20
CA GLN A 612 -7.23 -45.66 -3.71
C GLN A 612 -7.05 -44.42 -2.82
N LEU A 613 -5.84 -44.22 -2.26
CA LEU A 613 -5.54 -43.09 -1.37
C LEU A 613 -5.89 -41.72 -2.00
N ALA A 614 -5.59 -41.51 -3.28
CA ALA A 614 -5.88 -40.25 -3.96
C ALA A 614 -7.39 -39.90 -3.93
N GLU A 615 -8.23 -40.85 -4.33
CA GLU A 615 -9.69 -40.68 -4.39
C GLU A 615 -10.32 -40.50 -2.99
N MET A 616 -9.89 -41.32 -2.02
CA MET A 616 -10.41 -41.23 -0.65
C MET A 616 -10.00 -39.91 0.01
N MET A 617 -8.77 -39.45 -0.19
CA MET A 617 -8.32 -38.16 0.33
C MET A 617 -9.00 -36.97 -0.37
N ALA A 618 -9.35 -37.08 -1.65
CA ALA A 618 -10.16 -36.06 -2.34
C ALA A 618 -11.57 -35.94 -1.73
N LYS A 619 -12.24 -37.08 -1.49
CA LYS A 619 -13.56 -37.12 -0.82
C LYS A 619 -13.52 -36.53 0.59
N VAL A 620 -12.48 -36.83 1.37
CA VAL A 620 -12.26 -36.22 2.70
C VAL A 620 -12.01 -34.72 2.58
N ALA A 621 -11.20 -34.29 1.61
CA ALA A 621 -10.89 -32.87 1.40
C ALA A 621 -12.14 -32.03 1.14
N ASP A 622 -13.02 -32.46 0.24
CA ASP A 622 -14.21 -31.70 -0.13
C ASP A 622 -15.24 -31.69 1.01
N TYR A 623 -15.42 -32.82 1.72
CA TYR A 623 -16.27 -32.90 2.91
C TYR A 623 -15.81 -31.96 4.04
N TYR A 624 -14.52 -31.98 4.39
CA TYR A 624 -13.98 -31.08 5.42
C TYR A 624 -13.89 -29.63 4.94
N GLN A 625 -13.76 -29.37 3.63
CA GLN A 625 -13.85 -28.02 3.08
C GLN A 625 -15.24 -27.42 3.28
N GLU A 626 -16.30 -28.21 3.11
CA GLU A 626 -17.67 -27.78 3.38
C GLU A 626 -17.91 -27.56 4.88
N LEU A 627 -17.53 -28.53 5.73
CA LEU A 627 -17.63 -28.40 7.18
C LEU A 627 -16.86 -27.17 7.71
N HIS A 628 -15.69 -26.87 7.13
CA HIS A 628 -14.91 -25.68 7.46
C HIS A 628 -15.66 -24.38 7.09
N ARG A 629 -16.21 -24.28 5.87
CA ARG A 629 -17.04 -23.12 5.46
C ARG A 629 -18.26 -22.94 6.36
N ASN A 630 -18.94 -24.04 6.69
CA ASN A 630 -20.10 -24.05 7.58
C ASN A 630 -19.73 -23.62 9.01
N ALA A 631 -18.57 -24.04 9.53
CA ALA A 631 -18.07 -23.62 10.83
C ALA A 631 -17.71 -22.12 10.89
N VAL A 632 -17.08 -21.58 9.84
CA VAL A 632 -16.79 -20.13 9.72
C VAL A 632 -18.08 -19.31 9.68
N THR A 633 -19.08 -19.74 8.90
CA THR A 633 -20.39 -19.07 8.83
C THR A 633 -21.12 -19.10 10.17
N ARG A 634 -21.16 -20.25 10.86
CA ARG A 634 -21.77 -20.39 12.18
C ARG A 634 -21.09 -19.53 13.25
N LEU A 635 -19.75 -19.43 13.20
CA LEU A 635 -19.02 -18.54 14.09
C LEU A 635 -19.42 -17.07 13.86
N LYS A 636 -19.51 -16.63 12.59
CA LYS A 636 -19.96 -15.28 12.26
C LYS A 636 -21.36 -14.98 12.84
N THR A 637 -22.32 -15.89 12.67
CA THR A 637 -23.70 -15.70 13.18
C THR A 637 -23.81 -15.70 14.70
N LEU A 638 -22.85 -16.27 15.43
CA LEU A 638 -22.83 -16.27 16.90
C LEU A 638 -22.08 -15.06 17.48
N ILE A 639 -21.02 -14.59 16.82
CA ILE A 639 -20.23 -13.43 17.27
C ILE A 639 -21.06 -12.16 17.33
N GLU A 640 -21.95 -11.93 16.36
CA GLU A 640 -22.74 -10.70 16.27
C GLU A 640 -23.73 -10.53 17.45
N PRO A 641 -24.62 -11.50 17.78
CA PRO A 641 -25.43 -11.43 19.00
C PRO A 641 -24.60 -11.37 20.29
N ALA A 642 -23.49 -12.10 20.37
CA ALA A 642 -22.62 -12.08 21.55
C ALA A 642 -21.98 -10.69 21.79
N LEU A 643 -21.54 -10.01 20.73
CA LEU A 643 -21.04 -8.64 20.81
C LEU A 643 -22.12 -7.65 21.23
N LEU A 644 -23.36 -7.79 20.73
CA LEU A 644 -24.48 -6.94 21.13
C LEU A 644 -24.84 -7.13 22.60
N ILE A 645 -24.98 -8.38 23.06
CA ILE A 645 -25.26 -8.69 24.47
C ILE A 645 -24.14 -8.16 25.37
N MET A 646 -22.87 -8.39 25.02
CA MET A 646 -21.72 -7.86 25.75
C MET A 646 -21.78 -6.33 25.84
N LEU A 647 -22.06 -5.64 24.73
CA LEU A 647 -22.15 -4.19 24.70
C LEU A 647 -23.30 -3.65 25.56
N THR A 648 -24.49 -4.25 25.46
CA THR A 648 -25.66 -3.87 26.27
C THR A 648 -25.40 -4.11 27.76
N VAL A 649 -24.76 -5.22 28.13
CA VAL A 649 -24.40 -5.52 29.52
C VAL A 649 -23.36 -4.53 30.04
N VAL A 650 -22.30 -4.22 29.28
CA VAL A 650 -21.27 -3.26 29.71
C VAL A 650 -21.81 -1.84 29.80
N ILE A 651 -22.55 -1.36 28.80
CA ILE A 651 -23.16 -0.01 28.84
C ILE A 651 -24.21 0.07 29.94
N GLY A 652 -25.06 -0.95 30.08
CA GLY A 652 -26.07 -1.04 31.14
C GLY A 652 -25.45 -0.99 32.53
N MET A 653 -24.36 -1.74 32.76
CA MET A 653 -23.57 -1.65 33.99
C MET A 653 -23.05 -0.24 34.26
N ILE A 654 -22.47 0.42 33.25
CA ILE A 654 -21.96 1.80 33.41
C ILE A 654 -23.10 2.78 33.73
N VAL A 655 -24.24 2.67 33.04
CA VAL A 655 -25.42 3.51 33.31
C VAL A 655 -25.99 3.27 34.72
N LEU A 656 -26.11 2.01 35.15
CA LEU A 656 -26.55 1.68 36.51
C LEU A 656 -25.59 2.20 37.58
N SER A 657 -24.28 2.18 37.32
CA SER A 657 -23.27 2.73 38.24
C SER A 657 -23.45 4.23 38.52
N ILE A 658 -24.03 4.98 37.59
CA ILE A 658 -24.37 6.40 37.74
C ILE A 658 -25.76 6.55 38.39
N ILE A 659 -26.77 5.83 37.89
CA ILE A 659 -28.17 6.04 38.31
C ILE A 659 -28.42 5.64 39.77
N ILE A 660 -27.81 4.55 40.27
CA ILE A 660 -28.06 4.06 41.64
C ILE A 660 -27.60 5.07 42.71
N PRO A 661 -26.32 5.53 42.75
CA PRO A 661 -25.92 6.54 43.73
C PRO A 661 -26.65 7.88 43.53
N MET A 662 -27.05 8.23 42.30
CA MET A 662 -27.87 9.43 42.07
C MET A 662 -29.25 9.34 42.75
N PHE A 663 -29.93 8.17 42.75
CA PHE A 663 -31.18 8.01 43.49
C PHE A 663 -30.97 8.05 45.01
N ASN A 664 -29.91 7.42 45.52
CA ASN A 664 -29.56 7.52 46.94
C ASN A 664 -29.36 8.98 47.36
N ALA A 665 -28.60 9.76 46.57
CA ALA A 665 -28.37 11.18 46.78
C ALA A 665 -29.69 11.98 46.88
N PHE A 666 -30.62 11.76 45.96
CA PHE A 666 -31.92 12.44 46.00
C PHE A 666 -32.75 12.08 47.24
N SER A 667 -32.70 10.82 47.70
CA SER A 667 -33.44 10.40 48.90
C SER A 667 -32.95 11.06 50.19
N LEU A 668 -31.67 11.44 50.24
CA LEU A 668 -31.05 12.12 51.39
C LEU A 668 -31.28 13.64 51.41
N ILE A 669 -31.61 14.23 50.26
CA ILE A 669 -31.96 15.67 50.15
C ILE A 669 -33.45 15.89 50.45
N GLN A 670 -34.26 14.83 50.51
CA GLN A 670 -35.68 14.86 50.89
C GLN A 670 -35.95 14.52 52.36
N GLN A 671 -34.91 14.21 53.15
CA GLN A 671 -34.96 14.09 54.61
C GLN A 671 -34.36 15.34 55.26
#